data_AF-A0A3N5QVI1-F1
#
_entry.id   AF-A0A3N5QVI1-F1
#
_cell.length_a   1.000
_cell.length_b   1.000
_cell.length_c   1.000
_cell.angle_alpha   90.00
_cell.angle_beta   90.00
_cell.angle_gamma   90.00
#
_symmetry.space_group_name_H-M   'P 1'
#
loop_
_entity.id
_entity.type
_entity.pdbx_description
1 polymer ?
#
loop_
_entity_poly.entity_id
_entity_poly.type
_entity_poly.pdbx_seq_one_letter_code
_entity_poly.pdbx_strand_id
1 'polypeptide(L)'
;MTASKSVLIANSGLAGLQAALDLADSGLHVDLIESASFYPYDSASGLAPHLVNTLLLEAIKHPGIAFRSNTDLELLENKDGIIQAQLRQRPRYVDLSKCTACGDCISVCPVQVPQTDRKAIYLRKETQPGVAAIDKQGLAPCSNACPGGIPVQGYVALIGQGRFQEALDLIREHIPFPGICGRICTHPCEFKCRRLEIDAPVAIRLLKRFVTDWENKAGKEKKSKSRGKIPVLQGPPVAVVGSGPAGMAAADRLARLGYAVTVFEQLPVIGGMLSVGIPAYRLPREIISQEYDLILKTGVKLELNTPIGPQGKYTLDQLFAKGFKAVCLAVGAHQSQALQVPGEDCLGVVHGIDLLKTISLSQQTDDPQHAQTLKKILSRGAETRAVILGGGNTAMDVSRALKRLGLKEVRVLYRRTRQEMPAYAEEIEDALHEGVVMEFLTAPVRILGDSQKKAIGLECLRMQLSEPDASGRRKPVSVAGSAFKTEADLIVLAIGQALQPNFSGPQEGHAIQCDDRIRIDAHSFQTSRLGVFAVGDAVTRDKMSAIEAIAMGKKVVPLIDAFLKGQTEPVSSMQSNRPIANRSLTTAEQEFKPREISATAPLPERLTSFKEVELGYTEQQAITEARRCLICGPCSECLACEKVCKPGAINHKQTETEVKLEIGAVILPQAESAHCNLTRGLYRVDPRNILSGSAAAGRIMAALTPRPALVSIGPQIVSSCQAPRIGVFLCECEGQIAARVDLEKVGNTIKKNTGVMVVHTLGSSCTAEGIQALYEIAGREQLNRIVLAACSCCSADQVCYSCSFQRVRCRSALGLLGSQRVNPAQSDLTPLEFELVNIREQCALVHDGQAEAATRKTIALVQAALAKLSKRQEQSVEFKKPERTVLIMGQGGAADVCRELLATQDIGVGYLRSLPERIERVAGFFQVFVQGQSRQVGALVLAPQNHHEINELQRFFKEHFHDSASGARVRKNNPGVVFCDPNANKEISGASAAAQVQVWLNRARVSSQVMKPSVDPTRCRACGTCREICHCNAPQWIPQGSRISAWIDPLVCQGCGACEAWCPSGAIHSGDLNDIQLEAVLEALLR
;
A
#
# COMPACT_ATOMS: atom_id res chain seq x y z
N MET A 1 24.77 20.31 28.35
CA MET A 1 23.71 19.48 27.73
C MET A 1 23.61 19.90 26.27
N THR A 2 23.98 19.04 25.34
CA THR A 2 23.91 19.33 23.89
C THR A 2 22.45 19.27 23.47
N ALA A 3 21.83 20.42 23.20
CA ALA A 3 20.50 20.47 22.60
C ALA A 3 20.50 19.65 21.30
N SER A 4 19.47 18.82 21.09
CA SER A 4 19.27 18.10 19.83
C SER A 4 19.28 19.10 18.66
N LYS A 5 20.05 18.80 17.60
CA LYS A 5 20.18 19.65 16.40
C LYS A 5 19.05 19.44 15.38
N SER A 6 17.95 18.83 15.82
CA SER A 6 16.79 18.51 14.98
C SER A 6 15.63 19.45 15.27
N VAL A 7 14.90 19.84 14.24
CA VAL A 7 13.71 20.71 14.31
C VAL A 7 12.52 19.99 13.69
N LEU A 8 11.37 20.03 14.35
CA LEU A 8 10.11 19.53 13.79
C LEU A 8 9.28 20.69 13.24
N ILE A 9 8.72 20.54 12.05
CA ILE A 9 7.76 21.48 11.46
C ILE A 9 6.51 20.71 11.08
N ALA A 10 5.36 21.07 11.63
CA ALA A 10 4.10 20.40 11.35
C ALA A 10 3.07 21.35 10.74
N ASN A 11 2.42 20.93 9.65
CA ASN A 11 1.21 21.55 9.07
C ASN A 11 1.26 23.09 8.91
N SER A 12 2.46 23.63 8.66
CA SER A 12 2.74 25.08 8.75
C SER A 12 2.71 25.81 7.40
N GLY A 13 2.17 25.19 6.35
CA GLY A 13 2.05 25.80 5.02
C GLY A 13 3.35 26.39 4.47
N LEU A 14 3.24 27.40 3.61
CA LEU A 14 4.40 28.04 2.97
C LEU A 14 5.42 28.59 3.97
N ALA A 15 4.97 29.08 5.13
CA ALA A 15 5.86 29.51 6.20
C ALA A 15 6.72 28.35 6.72
N GLY A 16 6.12 27.19 6.96
CA GLY A 16 6.83 25.98 7.36
C GLY A 16 7.81 25.49 6.30
N LEU A 17 7.43 25.58 5.03
CA LEU A 17 8.29 25.21 3.90
C LEU A 17 9.54 26.09 3.80
N GLN A 18 9.35 27.41 3.90
CA GLN A 18 10.46 28.37 3.91
C GLN A 18 11.36 28.16 5.13
N ALA A 19 10.77 27.99 6.32
CA ALA A 19 11.53 27.71 7.53
C ALA A 19 12.35 26.43 7.42
N ALA A 20 11.79 25.37 6.83
CA ALA A 20 12.48 24.11 6.61
C ALA A 20 13.75 24.29 5.77
N LEU A 21 13.63 25.01 4.64
CA LEU A 21 14.76 25.33 3.78
C LEU A 21 15.81 26.16 4.52
N ASP A 22 15.41 27.25 5.17
CA ASP A 22 16.34 28.13 5.88
C ASP A 22 17.10 27.37 6.98
N LEU A 23 16.39 26.59 7.80
CA LEU A 23 16.99 25.76 8.85
C LEU A 23 17.95 24.71 8.29
N ALA A 24 17.56 24.02 7.23
CA ALA A 24 18.37 22.96 6.67
C ALA A 24 19.62 23.50 5.96
N ASP A 25 19.51 24.61 5.24
CA ASP A 25 20.66 25.32 4.65
C ASP A 25 21.60 25.91 5.74
N SER A 26 21.10 26.15 6.95
CA SER A 26 21.94 26.54 8.09
C SER A 26 22.76 25.38 8.68
N GLY A 27 22.41 24.14 8.34
CA GLY A 27 23.04 22.91 8.84
C GLY A 27 22.26 22.17 9.93
N LEU A 28 20.99 22.52 10.18
CA LEU A 28 20.11 21.77 11.09
C LEU A 28 19.39 20.64 10.35
N HIS A 29 19.05 19.57 11.06
CA HIS A 29 18.15 18.55 10.52
C HIS A 29 16.70 18.98 10.75
N VAL A 30 15.84 18.80 9.75
CA VAL A 30 14.42 19.19 9.81
C VAL A 30 13.53 18.01 9.48
N ASP A 31 12.62 17.64 10.37
CA ASP A 31 11.49 16.77 10.05
C ASP A 31 10.30 17.66 9.65
N LEU A 32 9.94 17.66 8.37
CA LEU A 32 8.80 18.39 7.84
C LEU A 32 7.63 17.43 7.66
N ILE A 33 6.62 17.54 8.51
CA ILE A 33 5.46 16.65 8.52
C ILE A 33 4.21 17.32 7.97
N GLU A 34 3.40 16.53 7.29
CA GLU A 34 2.10 16.93 6.74
C GLU A 34 1.07 15.82 7.01
N SER A 35 -0.05 16.18 7.62
CA SER A 35 -1.15 15.26 7.96
C SER A 35 -1.79 14.64 6.71
N ALA A 36 -1.79 15.36 5.58
CA ALA A 36 -2.35 14.91 4.31
C ALA A 36 -1.36 14.10 3.44
N SER A 37 -1.91 13.37 2.45
CA SER A 37 -1.10 12.64 1.44
C SER A 37 -0.43 13.57 0.45
N PHE A 38 -0.91 14.80 0.33
CA PHE A 38 -0.37 15.77 -0.59
C PHE A 38 -0.24 17.07 0.17
N TYR A 39 0.88 17.74 -0.02
CA TYR A 39 1.09 19.07 0.52
C TYR A 39 0.02 20.01 -0.05
N PRO A 40 -0.73 20.73 0.81
CA PRO A 40 -1.79 21.60 0.36
C PRO A 40 -1.21 22.80 -0.39
N TYR A 41 -1.86 23.17 -1.49
CA TYR A 41 -1.63 24.45 -2.16
C TYR A 41 -2.72 25.43 -1.73
N ASP A 42 -2.31 26.59 -1.20
CA ASP A 42 -3.22 27.69 -0.86
C ASP A 42 -3.06 28.83 -1.87
N SER A 43 -4.10 29.05 -2.69
CA SER A 43 -4.15 30.13 -3.66
C SER A 43 -4.16 31.53 -3.01
N ALA A 44 -4.55 31.65 -1.75
CA ALA A 44 -4.57 32.92 -1.01
C ALA A 44 -3.16 33.41 -0.60
N SER A 45 -2.12 32.60 -0.85
CA SER A 45 -0.73 32.97 -0.55
C SER A 45 -0.16 34.11 -1.41
N GLY A 46 -0.79 34.43 -2.54
CA GLY A 46 -0.28 35.43 -3.49
C GLY A 46 0.92 34.97 -4.33
N LEU A 47 1.49 33.78 -4.05
CA LEU A 47 2.54 33.18 -4.89
C LEU A 47 1.94 32.44 -6.08
N ALA A 48 2.64 32.48 -7.21
CA ALA A 48 2.27 31.68 -8.37
C ALA A 48 2.47 30.17 -8.09
N PRO A 49 1.57 29.27 -8.58
CA PRO A 49 1.62 27.83 -8.28
C PRO A 49 2.97 27.16 -8.59
N HIS A 50 3.60 27.55 -9.69
CA HIS A 50 4.88 26.99 -10.13
C HIS A 50 6.05 27.35 -9.18
N LEU A 51 5.98 28.50 -8.49
CA LEU A 51 6.97 28.89 -7.48
C LEU A 51 6.81 28.05 -6.22
N VAL A 52 5.56 27.82 -5.77
CA VAL A 52 5.27 26.94 -4.64
C VAL A 52 5.73 25.51 -4.94
N ASN A 53 5.45 25.00 -6.14
CA ASN A 53 5.94 23.69 -6.56
C ASN A 53 7.48 23.61 -6.55
N THR A 54 8.16 24.67 -6.98
CA THR A 54 9.63 24.74 -6.94
C THR A 54 10.14 24.65 -5.50
N LEU A 55 9.61 25.46 -4.58
CA LEU A 55 9.98 25.43 -3.16
C LEU A 55 9.73 24.06 -2.54
N LEU A 56 8.60 23.42 -2.85
CA LEU A 56 8.26 22.09 -2.34
C LEU A 56 9.26 21.04 -2.80
N LEU A 57 9.56 21.02 -4.10
CA LEU A 57 10.53 20.10 -4.67
C LEU A 57 11.94 20.35 -4.13
N GLU A 58 12.30 21.61 -3.86
CA GLU A 58 13.56 21.96 -3.22
C GLU A 58 13.65 21.44 -1.79
N ALA A 59 12.58 21.59 -1.01
CA ALA A 59 12.56 21.09 0.36
C ALA A 59 12.62 19.56 0.38
N ILE A 60 11.84 18.89 -0.47
CA ILE A 60 11.81 17.42 -0.49
C ILE A 60 13.14 16.81 -0.97
N LYS A 61 13.91 17.51 -1.82
CA LYS A 61 15.26 17.03 -2.23
C LYS A 61 16.36 17.31 -1.23
N HIS A 62 16.12 18.20 -0.26
CA HIS A 62 17.19 18.73 0.57
C HIS A 62 17.68 17.64 1.54
N PRO A 63 18.99 17.31 1.61
CA PRO A 63 19.49 16.20 2.42
C PRO A 63 19.29 16.41 3.92
N GLY A 64 19.18 17.66 4.37
CA GLY A 64 18.84 18.02 5.75
C GLY A 64 17.34 18.04 6.07
N ILE A 65 16.45 17.69 5.14
CA ILE A 65 15.00 17.72 5.35
C ILE A 65 14.40 16.32 5.13
N ALA A 66 13.83 15.74 6.19
CA ALA A 66 13.03 14.54 6.14
C ALA A 66 11.55 14.91 5.96
N PHE A 67 11.03 14.83 4.73
CA PHE A 67 9.62 15.07 4.46
C PHE A 67 8.75 13.83 4.74
N ARG A 68 7.70 13.98 5.57
CA ARG A 68 6.78 12.90 5.95
C ARG A 68 5.31 13.33 5.75
N SER A 69 4.72 12.89 4.65
CA SER A 69 3.27 12.99 4.42
C SER A 69 2.49 11.88 5.15
N ASN A 70 1.17 12.09 5.34
CA ASN A 70 0.29 11.21 6.12
C ASN A 70 0.73 11.08 7.59
N THR A 71 1.32 12.12 8.18
CA THR A 71 1.90 12.05 9.51
C THR A 71 1.28 13.10 10.41
N ASP A 72 0.67 12.65 11.51
CA ASP A 72 0.09 13.50 12.54
C ASP A 72 1.04 13.59 13.74
N LEU A 73 1.06 14.75 14.41
CA LEU A 73 1.73 14.94 15.69
C LEU A 73 0.76 14.54 16.81
N GLU A 74 1.02 13.42 17.48
CA GLU A 74 0.14 12.91 18.55
C GLU A 74 0.47 13.54 19.91
N LEU A 75 1.76 13.56 20.25
CA LEU A 75 2.22 13.99 21.57
C LEU A 75 3.49 14.82 21.45
N LEU A 76 3.56 15.86 22.27
CA LEU A 76 4.71 16.74 22.39
C LEU A 76 4.98 17.06 23.86
N GLU A 77 6.10 16.58 24.39
CA GLU A 77 6.45 16.71 25.80
C GLU A 77 7.87 17.27 25.95
N ASN A 78 8.12 17.97 27.06
CA ASN A 78 9.48 18.35 27.47
C ASN A 78 9.90 17.49 28.65
N LYS A 79 10.99 16.74 28.49
CA LYS A 79 11.63 15.97 29.56
C LYS A 79 13.06 16.45 29.70
N ASP A 80 13.38 17.01 30.87
CA ASP A 80 14.73 17.46 31.24
C ASP A 80 15.39 18.42 30.24
N GLY A 81 14.60 19.26 29.57
CA GLY A 81 15.08 20.23 28.58
C GLY A 81 15.21 19.70 27.15
N ILE A 82 14.84 18.43 26.90
CA ILE A 82 14.76 17.82 25.57
C ILE A 82 13.28 17.68 25.19
N ILE A 83 12.91 18.16 24.00
CA ILE A 83 11.55 18.02 23.49
C ILE A 83 11.43 16.66 22.81
N GLN A 84 10.51 15.83 23.28
CA GLN A 84 10.16 14.55 22.68
C GLN A 84 8.86 14.70 21.90
N ALA A 85 8.90 14.38 20.61
CA ALA A 85 7.73 14.33 19.75
C ALA A 85 7.39 12.87 19.41
N GLN A 86 6.11 12.51 19.54
CA GLN A 86 5.58 11.25 19.03
C GLN A 86 4.73 11.54 17.80
N LEU A 87 5.15 10.96 16.69
CA LEU A 87 4.49 11.09 15.40
C LEU A 87 3.79 9.79 15.06
N ARG A 88 2.59 9.92 14.49
CA ARG A 88 1.82 8.81 13.96
C ARG A 88 1.76 8.93 12.45
N GLN A 89 2.50 8.06 11.77
CA GLN A 89 2.53 8.03 10.31
C GLN A 89 1.57 6.95 9.79
N ARG A 90 0.49 7.43 9.17
CA ARG A 90 -0.54 6.60 8.52
C ARG A 90 -0.05 6.07 7.18
N PRO A 91 -0.44 4.85 6.79
CA PRO A 91 -0.05 4.28 5.51
C PRO A 91 -0.62 5.08 4.33
N ARG A 92 0.19 5.24 3.29
CA ARG A 92 -0.24 5.75 1.97
C ARG A 92 -0.61 4.64 1.00
N TYR A 93 -0.16 3.42 1.31
CA TYR A 93 -0.20 2.21 0.47
C TYR A 93 0.55 2.35 -0.86
N VAL A 94 1.36 3.40 -1.00
CA VAL A 94 2.21 3.69 -2.17
C VAL A 94 3.58 4.14 -1.68
N ASP A 95 4.62 3.47 -2.16
CA ASP A 95 6.01 3.78 -1.89
C ASP A 95 6.47 4.99 -2.73
N LEU A 96 6.86 6.06 -2.04
CA LEU A 96 7.34 7.31 -2.64
C LEU A 96 8.63 7.12 -3.44
N SER A 97 9.46 6.13 -3.09
CA SER A 97 10.74 5.87 -3.76
C SER A 97 10.57 5.12 -5.09
N LYS A 98 9.47 4.36 -5.23
CA LYS A 98 9.22 3.50 -6.40
C LYS A 98 8.21 4.07 -7.38
N CYS A 99 7.19 4.78 -6.91
CA CYS A 99 6.09 5.23 -7.77
C CYS A 99 6.59 6.18 -8.89
N THR A 100 6.25 5.86 -10.15
CA THR A 100 6.60 6.66 -11.34
C THR A 100 5.48 7.62 -11.77
N ALA A 101 4.33 7.58 -11.08
CA ALA A 101 3.13 8.37 -11.38
C ALA A 101 2.56 8.16 -12.80
N CYS A 102 2.68 6.95 -13.37
CA CYS A 102 2.16 6.63 -14.71
C CYS A 102 0.62 6.65 -14.82
N GLY A 103 -0.10 6.42 -13.72
CA GLY A 103 -1.58 6.46 -13.69
C GLY A 103 -2.27 5.13 -14.04
N ASP A 104 -1.56 4.08 -14.46
CA ASP A 104 -2.16 2.77 -14.83
C ASP A 104 -3.01 2.17 -13.70
N CYS A 105 -2.56 2.34 -12.46
CA CYS A 105 -3.28 1.89 -11.28
C CYS A 105 -4.65 2.57 -11.08
N ILE A 106 -4.80 3.81 -11.56
CA ILE A 106 -6.04 4.60 -11.50
C ILE A 106 -7.01 4.12 -12.57
N SER A 107 -6.53 3.85 -13.79
CA SER A 107 -7.38 3.41 -14.91
C SER A 107 -8.03 2.05 -14.66
N VAL A 108 -7.36 1.15 -13.93
CA VAL A 108 -7.90 -0.17 -13.58
C VAL A 108 -8.70 -0.20 -12.27
N CYS A 109 -8.80 0.91 -11.54
CA CYS A 109 -9.51 0.94 -10.27
C CYS A 109 -11.02 0.80 -10.49
N PRO A 110 -11.67 -0.26 -9.96
CA PRO A 110 -13.07 -0.52 -10.25
C PRO A 110 -14.05 0.38 -9.49
N VAL A 111 -13.56 1.09 -8.47
CA VAL A 111 -14.39 1.88 -7.55
C VAL A 111 -14.23 3.37 -7.78
N GLN A 112 -15.37 4.04 -7.88
CA GLN A 112 -15.49 5.48 -7.75
C GLN A 112 -15.77 5.79 -6.28
N VAL A 113 -15.04 6.73 -5.68
CA VAL A 113 -15.29 7.08 -4.27
C VAL A 113 -16.59 7.90 -4.23
N PRO A 114 -17.60 7.47 -3.43
CA PRO A 114 -18.87 8.17 -3.30
C PRO A 114 -18.67 9.65 -2.97
N GLN A 115 -19.54 10.52 -3.49
CA GLN A 115 -19.47 11.98 -3.36
C GLN A 115 -18.25 12.66 -4.02
N THR A 116 -17.45 11.92 -4.78
CA THR A 116 -16.26 12.47 -5.46
C THR A 116 -16.18 12.05 -6.92
N ASP A 117 -15.44 12.83 -7.72
CA ASP A 117 -15.11 12.55 -9.11
C ASP A 117 -13.85 11.67 -9.26
N ARG A 118 -13.24 11.23 -8.16
CA ARG A 118 -12.03 10.39 -8.18
C ARG A 118 -12.25 8.91 -7.86
N LYS A 119 -11.27 8.11 -8.32
CA LYS A 119 -11.07 6.72 -7.90
C LYS A 119 -10.47 6.64 -6.49
N ALA A 120 -10.47 5.42 -5.93
CA ALA A 120 -9.90 5.18 -4.60
C ALA A 120 -8.37 5.36 -4.56
N ILE A 121 -7.67 4.93 -5.61
CA ILE A 121 -6.28 5.32 -5.85
C ILE A 121 -6.28 6.55 -6.77
N TYR A 122 -5.51 7.58 -6.39
CA TYR A 122 -5.58 8.86 -7.07
C TYR A 122 -4.23 9.57 -7.08
N LEU A 123 -4.07 10.45 -8.07
CA LEU A 123 -3.01 11.45 -8.19
C LEU A 123 -3.65 12.83 -8.10
N ARG A 124 -2.97 13.78 -7.47
CA ARG A 124 -3.44 15.17 -7.41
C ARG A 124 -2.48 16.03 -8.25
N LYS A 125 -3.02 16.67 -9.29
CA LYS A 125 -2.23 17.56 -10.15
C LYS A 125 -1.67 18.72 -9.34
N GLU A 126 -0.50 19.22 -9.74
CA GLU A 126 0.12 20.42 -9.15
C GLU A 126 0.35 20.33 -7.63
N THR A 127 0.57 19.12 -7.10
CA THR A 127 0.90 18.92 -5.68
C THR A 127 2.09 17.98 -5.52
N GLN A 128 2.71 18.04 -4.34
CA GLN A 128 3.84 17.19 -3.97
C GLN A 128 3.50 16.37 -2.72
N PRO A 129 4.06 15.16 -2.57
CA PRO A 129 4.81 14.42 -3.58
C PRO A 129 3.94 14.04 -4.78
N GLY A 130 4.45 14.25 -6.00
CA GLY A 130 3.77 13.95 -7.26
C GLY A 130 3.67 12.44 -7.56
N VAL A 131 3.15 11.65 -6.62
CA VAL A 131 2.97 10.20 -6.68
C VAL A 131 1.61 9.80 -6.14
N ALA A 132 1.13 8.60 -6.49
CA ALA A 132 -0.22 8.18 -6.14
C ALA A 132 -0.40 8.00 -4.62
N ALA A 133 -1.65 8.02 -4.18
CA ALA A 133 -2.06 7.62 -2.83
C ALA A 133 -3.34 6.77 -2.91
N ILE A 134 -3.52 5.85 -1.97
CA ILE A 134 -4.76 5.06 -1.87
C ILE A 134 -5.57 5.53 -0.68
N ASP A 135 -6.80 5.95 -0.94
CA ASP A 135 -7.77 6.25 0.10
C ASP A 135 -8.35 4.96 0.66
N LYS A 136 -7.97 4.63 1.89
CA LYS A 136 -8.36 3.38 2.56
C LYS A 136 -8.77 3.65 4.00
N GLN A 137 -10.00 4.11 4.18
CA GLN A 137 -10.60 4.47 5.48
C GLN A 137 -11.19 3.24 6.21
N GLY A 138 -10.36 2.22 6.41
CA GLY A 138 -10.75 1.01 7.14
C GLY A 138 -11.22 -0.16 6.27
N LEU A 139 -11.75 -1.19 6.92
CA LEU A 139 -12.25 -2.43 6.31
C LEU A 139 -13.75 -2.34 6.03
N ALA A 140 -14.18 -2.80 4.86
CA ALA A 140 -15.61 -2.97 4.58
C ALA A 140 -16.22 -3.96 5.59
N PRO A 141 -17.42 -3.70 6.16
CA PRO A 141 -18.05 -4.57 7.15
C PRO A 141 -18.19 -6.03 6.70
N CYS A 142 -18.51 -6.25 5.42
CA CYS A 142 -18.62 -7.57 4.83
C CYS A 142 -17.27 -8.30 4.72
N SER A 143 -16.18 -7.59 4.40
CA SER A 143 -14.83 -8.15 4.37
C SER A 143 -14.35 -8.49 5.78
N ASN A 144 -14.60 -7.61 6.76
CA ASN A 144 -14.26 -7.85 8.16
C ASN A 144 -15.01 -9.05 8.74
N ALA A 145 -16.27 -9.23 8.36
CA ALA A 145 -17.11 -10.33 8.84
C ALA A 145 -16.77 -11.69 8.19
N CYS A 146 -15.97 -11.74 7.12
CA CYS A 146 -15.64 -12.98 6.44
C CYS A 146 -14.49 -13.71 7.17
N PRO A 147 -14.72 -14.91 7.75
CA PRO A 147 -13.66 -15.66 8.43
C PRO A 147 -12.52 -16.03 7.48
N GLY A 148 -12.85 -16.29 6.21
CA GLY A 148 -11.89 -16.55 5.16
C GLY A 148 -11.01 -15.35 4.80
N GLY A 149 -11.24 -14.16 5.36
CA GLY A 149 -10.44 -12.95 5.10
C GLY A 149 -10.47 -12.51 3.65
N ILE A 150 -11.58 -12.74 2.95
CA ILE A 150 -11.73 -12.41 1.53
C ILE A 150 -12.06 -10.90 1.42
N PRO A 151 -11.46 -10.15 0.48
CA PRO A 151 -11.86 -8.78 0.18
C PRO A 151 -13.21 -8.79 -0.57
N VAL A 152 -14.30 -8.91 0.19
CA VAL A 152 -15.66 -9.08 -0.32
C VAL A 152 -16.07 -7.93 -1.22
N GLN A 153 -15.88 -6.69 -0.76
CA GLN A 153 -16.19 -5.51 -1.58
C GLN A 153 -15.38 -5.49 -2.89
N GLY A 154 -14.15 -6.03 -2.87
CA GLY A 154 -13.24 -6.07 -4.01
C GLY A 154 -13.78 -6.90 -5.16
N TYR A 155 -14.13 -8.16 -4.90
CA TYR A 155 -14.65 -9.04 -5.94
C TYR A 155 -16.06 -8.62 -6.39
N VAL A 156 -16.88 -8.07 -5.48
CA VAL A 156 -18.20 -7.52 -5.85
C VAL A 156 -18.04 -6.33 -6.80
N ALA A 157 -17.10 -5.42 -6.53
CA ALA A 157 -16.82 -4.30 -7.43
C ALA A 157 -16.33 -4.75 -8.82
N LEU A 158 -15.49 -5.80 -8.88
CA LEU A 158 -15.05 -6.39 -10.14
C LEU A 158 -16.21 -7.01 -10.93
N ILE A 159 -17.11 -7.73 -10.26
CA ILE A 159 -18.32 -8.30 -10.90
C ILE A 159 -19.21 -7.19 -11.46
N GLY A 160 -19.42 -6.09 -10.73
CA GLY A 160 -20.21 -4.94 -11.20
C GLY A 160 -19.67 -4.27 -12.48
N GLN A 161 -18.40 -4.51 -12.82
CA GLN A 161 -17.74 -4.06 -14.04
C GLN A 161 -17.59 -5.15 -15.13
N GLY A 162 -18.13 -6.35 -14.93
CA GLY A 162 -17.97 -7.45 -15.88
C GLY A 162 -16.61 -8.17 -15.82
N ARG A 163 -15.76 -7.86 -14.83
CA ARG A 163 -14.39 -8.38 -14.71
C ARG A 163 -14.36 -9.70 -13.92
N PHE A 164 -15.08 -10.71 -14.41
CA PHE A 164 -15.38 -11.94 -13.66
C PHE A 164 -14.15 -12.80 -13.34
N GLN A 165 -13.20 -12.92 -14.29
CA GLN A 165 -11.98 -13.68 -14.04
C GLN A 165 -11.15 -13.06 -12.92
N GLU A 166 -11.01 -11.73 -12.90
CA GLU A 166 -10.27 -11.03 -11.84
C GLU A 166 -10.95 -11.17 -10.48
N ALA A 167 -12.29 -11.15 -10.46
CA ALA A 167 -13.07 -11.40 -9.25
C ALA A 167 -12.83 -12.82 -8.70
N LEU A 168 -12.85 -13.84 -9.57
CA LEU A 168 -12.60 -15.22 -9.20
C LEU A 168 -11.16 -15.43 -8.71
N ASP A 169 -10.17 -14.87 -9.42
CA ASP A 169 -8.77 -14.93 -9.03
C ASP A 169 -8.54 -14.30 -7.65
N LEU A 170 -9.16 -13.15 -7.37
CA LEU A 170 -9.10 -12.50 -6.07
C LEU A 170 -9.68 -13.36 -4.95
N ILE A 171 -10.79 -14.06 -5.20
CA ILE A 171 -11.36 -14.99 -4.21
C ILE A 171 -10.40 -16.17 -3.99
N ARG A 172 -9.85 -16.75 -5.06
CA ARG A 172 -8.93 -17.91 -5.02
C ARG A 172 -7.62 -17.64 -4.31
N GLU A 173 -7.12 -16.40 -4.37
CA GLU A 173 -5.96 -15.98 -3.58
C GLU A 173 -6.20 -16.12 -2.07
N HIS A 174 -7.45 -15.90 -1.66
CA HIS A 174 -7.85 -15.93 -0.26
C HIS A 174 -8.34 -17.31 0.17
N ILE A 175 -9.17 -18.00 -0.61
CA ILE A 175 -9.71 -19.32 -0.25
C ILE A 175 -9.65 -20.30 -1.43
N PRO A 176 -9.39 -21.60 -1.20
CA PRO A 176 -9.28 -22.57 -2.29
C PRO A 176 -10.63 -23.03 -2.87
N PHE A 177 -11.75 -22.78 -2.16
CA PHE A 177 -13.07 -23.34 -2.45
C PHE A 177 -14.15 -22.28 -2.75
N PRO A 178 -13.97 -21.39 -3.73
CA PRO A 178 -14.97 -20.37 -4.06
C PRO A 178 -16.33 -20.96 -4.45
N GLY A 179 -16.37 -22.08 -5.19
CA GLY A 179 -17.57 -22.69 -5.76
C GLY A 179 -18.38 -23.43 -4.71
N ILE A 180 -17.71 -24.18 -3.83
CA ILE A 180 -18.33 -24.78 -2.64
C ILE A 180 -18.87 -23.67 -1.73
N CYS A 181 -18.06 -22.65 -1.41
CA CYS A 181 -18.51 -21.53 -0.57
C CYS A 181 -19.57 -20.64 -1.26
N GLY A 182 -19.70 -20.69 -2.58
CA GLY A 182 -20.80 -20.06 -3.31
C GLY A 182 -22.14 -20.76 -3.07
N ARG A 183 -22.13 -22.03 -2.70
CA ARG A 183 -23.33 -22.85 -2.50
C ARG A 183 -23.73 -22.95 -1.04
N ILE A 184 -22.78 -23.29 -0.17
CA ILE A 184 -23.09 -23.73 1.21
C ILE A 184 -22.64 -22.76 2.31
N CYS A 185 -22.04 -21.61 1.95
CA CYS A 185 -21.53 -20.69 2.96
C CYS A 185 -22.66 -20.07 3.79
N THR A 186 -22.42 -19.96 5.09
CA THR A 186 -23.29 -19.32 6.08
C THR A 186 -23.32 -17.79 5.96
N HIS A 187 -22.57 -17.23 5.00
CA HIS A 187 -22.59 -15.84 4.55
C HIS A 187 -22.61 -14.78 5.68
N PRO A 188 -21.69 -14.84 6.68
CA PRO A 188 -21.61 -13.83 7.75
C PRO A 188 -21.39 -12.41 7.21
N CYS A 189 -20.80 -12.31 6.02
CA CYS A 189 -20.64 -11.07 5.29
C CYS A 189 -21.96 -10.39 4.88
N GLU A 190 -23.04 -11.14 4.63
CA GLU A 190 -24.35 -10.59 4.30
C GLU A 190 -25.06 -10.05 5.55
N PHE A 191 -24.93 -10.72 6.70
CA PHE A 191 -25.50 -10.26 7.98
C PHE A 191 -24.87 -8.94 8.49
N LYS A 192 -23.67 -8.60 8.02
CA LYS A 192 -23.00 -7.33 8.32
C LYS A 192 -23.03 -6.35 7.15
N CYS A 193 -23.77 -6.66 6.08
CA CYS A 193 -23.91 -5.76 4.95
C CYS A 193 -24.72 -4.53 5.34
N ARG A 194 -24.16 -3.33 5.18
CA ARG A 194 -24.85 -2.06 5.49
C ARG A 194 -26.09 -1.78 4.64
N ARG A 195 -26.25 -2.50 3.52
CA ARG A 195 -27.46 -2.39 2.70
C ARG A 195 -28.72 -2.82 3.47
N LEU A 196 -28.58 -3.61 4.54
CA LEU A 196 -29.66 -3.91 5.50
C LEU A 196 -30.26 -2.67 6.18
N GLU A 197 -29.55 -1.54 6.20
CA GLU A 197 -30.07 -0.25 6.69
C GLU A 197 -31.16 0.33 5.77
N ILE A 198 -31.27 -0.17 4.53
CA ILE A 198 -32.16 0.36 3.48
C ILE A 198 -33.14 -0.70 2.99
N ASP A 199 -32.62 -1.84 2.55
CA ASP A 199 -33.41 -2.92 1.95
C ASP A 199 -32.85 -4.31 2.32
N ALA A 200 -32.38 -5.08 1.34
CA ALA A 200 -31.85 -6.41 1.51
C ALA A 200 -30.32 -6.41 1.31
N PRO A 201 -29.57 -7.32 1.95
CA PRO A 201 -28.13 -7.36 1.77
C PRO A 201 -27.79 -7.68 0.31
N VAL A 202 -26.57 -7.32 -0.11
CA VAL A 202 -26.02 -7.82 -1.38
C VAL A 202 -25.87 -9.33 -1.28
N ALA A 203 -26.26 -10.07 -2.31
CA ALA A 203 -26.21 -11.53 -2.40
C ALA A 203 -24.77 -12.04 -2.63
N ILE A 204 -23.89 -11.74 -1.70
CA ILE A 204 -22.45 -12.01 -1.71
C ILE A 204 -22.13 -13.51 -1.91
N ARG A 205 -22.96 -14.42 -1.35
CA ARG A 205 -22.87 -15.87 -1.57
C ARG A 205 -23.11 -16.22 -3.03
N LEU A 206 -24.21 -15.75 -3.61
CA LEU A 206 -24.60 -16.01 -4.98
C LEU A 206 -23.67 -15.36 -6.01
N LEU A 207 -23.16 -14.16 -5.73
CA LEU A 207 -22.15 -13.52 -6.58
C LEU A 207 -20.83 -14.33 -6.63
N LYS A 208 -20.44 -14.94 -5.50
CA LYS A 208 -19.29 -15.85 -5.44
C LYS A 208 -19.54 -17.11 -6.27
N ARG A 209 -20.74 -17.69 -6.18
CA ARG A 209 -21.16 -18.83 -7.00
C ARG A 209 -21.17 -18.49 -8.49
N PHE A 210 -21.72 -17.33 -8.84
CA PHE A 210 -21.83 -16.89 -10.23
C PHE A 210 -20.47 -16.90 -10.93
N VAL A 211 -19.43 -16.29 -10.35
CA VAL A 211 -18.12 -16.23 -11.00
C VAL A 211 -17.47 -17.61 -11.19
N THR A 212 -17.74 -18.56 -10.29
CA THR A 212 -17.27 -19.94 -10.45
C THR A 212 -18.05 -20.70 -11.53
N ASP A 213 -19.38 -20.52 -11.56
CA ASP A 213 -20.24 -21.17 -12.55
C ASP A 213 -19.98 -20.58 -13.96
N TRP A 214 -19.66 -19.28 -14.05
CA TRP A 214 -19.23 -18.60 -15.27
C TRP A 214 -17.95 -19.21 -15.85
N GLU A 215 -16.91 -19.42 -15.03
CA GLU A 215 -15.66 -20.05 -15.49
C GLU A 215 -15.91 -21.50 -15.95
N ASN A 216 -16.77 -22.24 -15.24
CA ASN A 216 -17.11 -23.62 -15.61
C ASN A 216 -17.85 -23.72 -16.95
N LYS A 217 -18.74 -22.76 -17.25
CA LYS A 217 -19.45 -22.67 -18.54
C LYS A 217 -18.56 -22.22 -19.69
N ALA A 218 -17.54 -21.40 -19.42
CA ALA A 218 -16.66 -20.81 -20.43
C ALA A 218 -15.72 -21.80 -21.15
N GLY A 219 -15.73 -23.09 -20.78
CA GLY A 219 -14.92 -24.16 -21.39
C GLY A 219 -13.45 -24.14 -20.95
N LYS A 220 -12.69 -25.20 -21.29
CA LYS A 220 -11.27 -25.36 -20.89
C LYS A 220 -10.34 -24.26 -21.45
N GLU A 221 -10.69 -23.65 -22.59
CA GLU A 221 -9.84 -22.68 -23.30
C GLU A 221 -9.72 -21.31 -22.61
N LYS A 222 -10.69 -20.94 -21.77
CA LYS A 222 -10.65 -19.71 -20.96
C LYS A 222 -10.16 -19.93 -19.52
N LYS A 223 -9.83 -21.16 -19.12
CA LYS A 223 -9.34 -21.44 -17.76
C LYS A 223 -7.98 -20.76 -17.56
N SER A 224 -7.93 -19.93 -16.53
CA SER A 224 -6.80 -19.07 -16.21
C SER A 224 -5.44 -19.78 -16.20
N LYS A 225 -4.43 -19.14 -16.83
CA LYS A 225 -2.98 -19.42 -16.70
C LYS A 225 -2.39 -18.85 -15.39
N SER A 226 -3.19 -18.20 -14.54
CA SER A 226 -2.77 -17.27 -13.47
C SER A 226 -2.42 -17.91 -12.13
N ARG A 227 -2.50 -19.23 -12.00
CA ARG A 227 -1.93 -19.90 -10.82
C ARG A 227 -0.42 -19.86 -10.97
N GLY A 228 0.23 -18.96 -10.22
CA GLY A 228 1.69 -18.76 -10.24
C GLY A 228 2.46 -20.09 -10.22
N LYS A 229 3.70 -20.07 -10.74
CA LYS A 229 4.54 -21.27 -10.83
C LYS A 229 4.51 -22.02 -9.49
N ILE A 230 4.01 -23.26 -9.52
CA ILE A 230 4.03 -24.13 -8.35
C ILE A 230 5.51 -24.29 -7.97
N PRO A 231 5.91 -23.92 -6.74
CA PRO A 231 7.29 -24.07 -6.32
C PRO A 231 7.68 -25.54 -6.32
N VAL A 232 8.97 -25.81 -6.52
CA VAL A 232 9.48 -27.18 -6.36
C VAL A 232 9.31 -27.57 -4.90
N LEU A 233 8.63 -28.69 -4.65
CA LEU A 233 8.33 -29.18 -3.29
C LEU A 233 9.60 -29.79 -2.66
N GLN A 234 10.49 -28.93 -2.14
CA GLN A 234 11.76 -29.33 -1.51
C GLN A 234 11.74 -29.17 0.02
N GLY A 235 10.68 -28.59 0.59
CA GLY A 235 10.54 -28.41 2.03
C GLY A 235 10.30 -29.73 2.78
N PRO A 236 10.53 -29.76 4.10
CA PRO A 236 10.23 -30.92 4.96
C PRO A 236 8.82 -31.49 4.75
N PRO A 237 8.63 -32.81 4.81
CA PRO A 237 7.33 -33.42 4.57
C PRO A 237 6.35 -33.14 5.73
N VAL A 238 5.11 -32.78 5.38
CA VAL A 238 4.02 -32.48 6.31
C VAL A 238 2.84 -33.41 6.07
N ALA A 239 2.31 -34.01 7.14
CA ALA A 239 1.11 -34.83 7.08
C ALA A 239 -0.12 -34.00 7.45
N VAL A 240 -1.20 -34.14 6.67
CA VAL A 240 -2.51 -33.57 6.98
C VAL A 240 -3.49 -34.72 7.14
N VAL A 241 -4.19 -34.80 8.27
CA VAL A 241 -5.14 -35.87 8.54
C VAL A 241 -6.56 -35.33 8.38
N GLY A 242 -7.27 -35.84 7.36
CA GLY A 242 -8.61 -35.41 6.98
C GLY A 242 -8.59 -34.52 5.73
N SER A 243 -9.35 -34.91 4.71
CA SER A 243 -9.53 -34.16 3.46
C SER A 243 -10.70 -33.16 3.53
N GLY A 244 -11.17 -32.81 4.71
CA GLY A 244 -12.20 -31.78 4.88
C GLY A 244 -11.72 -30.36 4.50
N PRO A 245 -12.60 -29.36 4.57
CA PRO A 245 -12.30 -27.98 4.17
C PRO A 245 -11.10 -27.38 4.91
N ALA A 246 -10.92 -27.68 6.20
CA ALA A 246 -9.78 -27.19 6.98
C ALA A 246 -8.46 -27.83 6.52
N GLY A 247 -8.42 -29.16 6.41
CA GLY A 247 -7.22 -29.90 6.04
C GLY A 247 -6.75 -29.55 4.64
N MET A 248 -7.67 -29.47 3.67
CA MET A 248 -7.30 -29.14 2.30
C MET A 248 -6.95 -27.66 2.10
N ALA A 249 -7.51 -26.75 2.89
CA ALA A 249 -7.06 -25.36 2.90
C ALA A 249 -5.63 -25.21 3.47
N ALA A 250 -5.28 -25.99 4.49
CA ALA A 250 -3.91 -26.06 4.98
C ALA A 250 -2.98 -26.70 3.94
N ALA A 251 -3.40 -27.81 3.32
CA ALA A 251 -2.61 -28.53 2.32
C ALA A 251 -2.27 -27.67 1.08
N ASP A 252 -3.26 -26.97 0.50
CA ASP A 252 -3.03 -26.06 -0.65
C ASP A 252 -1.99 -25.00 -0.30
N ARG A 253 -2.08 -24.39 0.89
CA ARG A 253 -1.15 -23.31 1.26
C ARG A 253 0.23 -23.80 1.65
N LEU A 254 0.34 -24.91 2.35
CA LEU A 254 1.64 -25.54 2.63
C LEU A 254 2.36 -25.95 1.33
N ALA A 255 1.63 -26.52 0.37
CA ALA A 255 2.20 -26.85 -0.95
C ALA A 255 2.68 -25.59 -1.69
N ARG A 256 1.91 -24.48 -1.64
CA ARG A 256 2.33 -23.18 -2.21
C ARG A 256 3.53 -22.54 -1.51
N LEU A 257 3.82 -22.92 -0.26
CA LEU A 257 5.05 -22.53 0.44
C LEU A 257 6.24 -23.45 0.11
N GLY A 258 6.04 -24.51 -0.68
CA GLY A 258 7.08 -25.44 -1.12
C GLY A 258 7.24 -26.70 -0.26
N TYR A 259 6.30 -26.99 0.65
CA TYR A 259 6.35 -28.21 1.47
C TYR A 259 5.77 -29.42 0.74
N ALA A 260 6.37 -30.59 0.93
CA ALA A 260 5.82 -31.85 0.44
C ALA A 260 4.67 -32.31 1.35
N VAL A 261 3.42 -32.16 0.90
CA VAL A 261 2.23 -32.45 1.71
C VAL A 261 1.59 -33.79 1.31
N THR A 262 1.29 -34.63 2.29
CA THR A 262 0.45 -35.83 2.11
C THR A 262 -0.79 -35.74 2.98
N VAL A 263 -1.96 -35.88 2.36
CA VAL A 263 -3.27 -35.86 3.01
C VAL A 263 -3.73 -37.30 3.20
N PHE A 264 -4.04 -37.69 4.43
CA PHE A 264 -4.59 -38.99 4.79
C PHE A 264 -6.08 -38.86 5.09
N GLU A 265 -6.92 -39.54 4.33
CA GLU A 265 -8.38 -39.50 4.46
C GLU A 265 -8.91 -40.90 4.82
N GLN A 266 -9.74 -40.94 5.86
CA GLN A 266 -10.34 -42.18 6.35
C GLN A 266 -11.37 -42.76 5.38
N LEU A 267 -12.12 -41.90 4.69
CA LEU A 267 -13.20 -42.30 3.79
C LEU A 267 -12.68 -42.76 2.41
N PRO A 268 -13.50 -43.53 1.67
CA PRO A 268 -13.21 -43.87 0.27
C PRO A 268 -13.39 -42.69 -0.70
N VAL A 269 -13.85 -41.53 -0.20
CA VAL A 269 -14.12 -40.33 -1.00
C VAL A 269 -13.44 -39.12 -0.35
N ILE A 270 -13.05 -38.17 -1.20
CA ILE A 270 -12.42 -36.91 -0.79
C ILE A 270 -13.47 -35.89 -0.33
N GLY A 271 -13.10 -34.95 0.56
CA GLY A 271 -13.90 -33.78 0.93
C GLY A 271 -14.57 -33.83 2.30
N GLY A 272 -14.41 -34.94 3.04
CA GLY A 272 -14.97 -35.12 4.37
C GLY A 272 -16.47 -34.81 4.43
N MET A 273 -16.89 -34.01 5.42
CA MET A 273 -18.31 -33.63 5.61
C MET A 273 -18.93 -32.88 4.42
N LEU A 274 -18.15 -32.25 3.54
CA LEU A 274 -18.70 -31.64 2.32
C LEU A 274 -19.28 -32.70 1.39
N SER A 275 -18.61 -33.85 1.30
CA SER A 275 -18.98 -34.94 0.39
C SER A 275 -19.95 -35.93 0.99
N VAL A 276 -19.97 -36.10 2.31
CA VAL A 276 -20.85 -37.09 2.96
C VAL A 276 -21.95 -36.49 3.84
N GLY A 277 -21.78 -35.25 4.32
CA GLY A 277 -22.73 -34.60 5.22
C GLY A 277 -23.71 -33.65 4.52
N ILE A 278 -23.36 -33.11 3.35
CA ILE A 278 -24.20 -32.17 2.60
C ILE A 278 -24.77 -32.88 1.36
N PRO A 279 -26.09 -32.90 1.15
CA PRO A 279 -26.70 -33.55 -0.01
C PRO A 279 -26.26 -32.95 -1.36
N ALA A 280 -26.22 -33.78 -2.41
CA ALA A 280 -25.78 -33.39 -3.75
C ALA A 280 -26.66 -32.29 -4.40
N TYR A 281 -27.93 -32.19 -4.03
CA TYR A 281 -28.84 -31.15 -4.52
C TYR A 281 -28.50 -29.74 -4.01
N ARG A 282 -27.69 -29.63 -2.94
CA ARG A 282 -27.13 -28.37 -2.43
C ARG A 282 -25.68 -28.18 -2.85
N LEU A 283 -24.91 -29.27 -2.83
CA LEU A 283 -23.49 -29.27 -3.19
C LEU A 283 -23.16 -30.42 -4.13
N PRO A 284 -23.20 -30.17 -5.46
CA PRO A 284 -22.89 -31.20 -6.45
C PRO A 284 -21.48 -31.76 -6.27
N ARG A 285 -21.33 -33.07 -6.46
CA ARG A 285 -20.05 -33.78 -6.24
C ARG A 285 -19.01 -33.39 -7.27
N GLU A 286 -19.45 -33.02 -8.47
CA GLU A 286 -18.62 -32.52 -9.55
C GLU A 286 -17.93 -31.22 -9.15
N ILE A 287 -18.61 -30.33 -8.41
CA ILE A 287 -18.03 -29.07 -7.93
C ILE A 287 -16.94 -29.35 -6.89
N ILE A 288 -17.18 -30.31 -5.97
CA ILE A 288 -16.16 -30.73 -5.00
C ILE A 288 -14.94 -31.28 -5.72
N SER A 289 -15.12 -32.24 -6.62
CA SER A 289 -14.04 -32.85 -7.40
C SER A 289 -13.25 -31.79 -8.17
N GLN A 290 -13.93 -30.89 -8.89
CA GLN A 290 -13.27 -29.83 -9.65
C GLN A 290 -12.37 -28.94 -8.79
N GLU A 291 -12.85 -28.48 -7.63
CA GLU A 291 -12.06 -27.59 -6.77
C GLU A 291 -10.94 -28.31 -6.01
N TYR A 292 -11.12 -29.60 -5.71
CA TYR A 292 -10.10 -30.41 -5.05
C TYR A 292 -9.00 -30.86 -6.02
N ASP A 293 -9.35 -31.23 -7.26
CA ASP A 293 -8.37 -31.54 -8.31
C ASP A 293 -7.42 -30.39 -8.56
N LEU A 294 -7.94 -29.16 -8.42
CA LEU A 294 -7.17 -27.94 -8.49
C LEU A 294 -6.11 -27.82 -7.38
N ILE A 295 -6.33 -28.40 -6.20
CA ILE A 295 -5.34 -28.49 -5.13
C ILE A 295 -4.39 -29.65 -5.38
N LEU A 296 -4.87 -30.82 -5.80
CA LEU A 296 -4.03 -31.99 -6.09
C LEU A 296 -2.99 -31.68 -7.19
N LYS A 297 -3.36 -30.86 -8.18
CA LYS A 297 -2.43 -30.34 -9.21
C LYS A 297 -1.27 -29.51 -8.67
N THR A 298 -1.31 -29.04 -7.42
CA THR A 298 -0.17 -28.37 -6.76
C THR A 298 0.90 -29.35 -6.27
N GLY A 299 0.66 -30.67 -6.39
CA GLY A 299 1.58 -31.73 -5.96
C GLY A 299 1.24 -32.33 -4.59
N VAL A 300 0.13 -31.91 -3.97
CA VAL A 300 -0.42 -32.54 -2.77
C VAL A 300 -0.76 -34.01 -3.07
N LYS A 301 -0.21 -34.93 -2.28
CA LYS A 301 -0.55 -36.35 -2.34
C LYS A 301 -1.77 -36.65 -1.49
N LEU A 302 -2.61 -37.56 -1.93
CA LEU A 302 -3.82 -37.98 -1.20
C LEU A 302 -3.85 -39.50 -1.06
N GLU A 303 -4.07 -39.98 0.15
CA GLU A 303 -4.31 -41.38 0.47
C GLU A 303 -5.70 -41.54 1.08
N LEU A 304 -6.64 -42.08 0.31
CA LEU A 304 -7.98 -42.45 0.77
C LEU A 304 -7.93 -43.77 1.57
N ASN A 305 -9.03 -44.12 2.25
CA ASN A 305 -9.15 -45.34 3.05
C ASN A 305 -8.01 -45.53 4.07
N THR A 306 -7.50 -44.44 4.61
CA THR A 306 -6.35 -44.42 5.52
C THR A 306 -6.73 -43.75 6.83
N PRO A 307 -7.49 -44.44 7.70
CA PRO A 307 -7.75 -43.96 9.05
C PRO A 307 -6.42 -43.83 9.81
N ILE A 308 -6.27 -42.74 10.54
CA ILE A 308 -5.14 -42.52 11.45
C ILE A 308 -5.67 -42.70 12.89
N GLY A 309 -4.82 -43.07 13.84
CA GLY A 309 -5.16 -43.26 15.24
C GLY A 309 -4.78 -44.66 15.76
N PRO A 310 -5.03 -44.99 17.05
CA PRO A 310 -4.60 -46.25 17.66
C PRO A 310 -5.14 -47.51 16.99
N GLN A 311 -6.34 -47.42 16.40
CA GLN A 311 -6.99 -48.50 15.64
C GLN A 311 -6.99 -48.23 14.13
N GLY A 312 -6.24 -47.22 13.68
CA GLY A 312 -6.10 -46.84 12.28
C GLY A 312 -5.03 -47.64 11.56
N LYS A 313 -4.83 -47.30 10.29
CA LYS A 313 -3.73 -47.83 9.46
C LYS A 313 -2.37 -47.33 9.93
N TYR A 314 -2.31 -46.10 10.46
CA TYR A 314 -1.10 -45.53 11.08
C TYR A 314 -1.43 -44.79 12.38
N THR A 315 -0.51 -44.82 13.35
CA THR A 315 -0.53 -43.94 14.53
C THR A 315 0.25 -42.65 14.28
N LEU A 316 0.11 -41.65 15.14
CA LEU A 316 0.93 -40.43 15.05
C LEU A 316 2.44 -40.72 15.11
N ASP A 317 2.88 -41.64 15.98
CA ASP A 317 4.30 -42.04 16.09
C ASP A 317 4.83 -42.63 14.78
N GLN A 318 4.02 -43.45 14.11
CA GLN A 318 4.38 -44.05 12.83
C GLN A 318 4.47 -43.01 11.71
N LEU A 319 3.66 -41.94 11.75
CA LEU A 319 3.80 -40.81 10.82
C LEU A 319 5.14 -40.09 11.05
N PHE A 320 5.52 -39.80 12.28
CA PHE A 320 6.84 -39.21 12.56
C PHE A 320 7.99 -40.14 12.17
N ALA A 321 7.85 -41.46 12.40
CA ALA A 321 8.84 -42.47 11.99
C ALA A 321 8.99 -42.57 10.46
N LYS A 322 7.92 -42.29 9.70
CA LYS A 322 7.94 -42.17 8.22
C LYS A 322 8.63 -40.88 7.72
N GLY A 323 9.08 -40.01 8.63
CA GLY A 323 9.87 -38.82 8.32
C GLY A 323 9.09 -37.51 8.28
N PHE A 324 7.76 -37.52 8.50
CA PHE A 324 6.96 -36.30 8.60
C PHE A 324 7.44 -35.44 9.78
N LYS A 325 7.62 -34.13 9.55
CA LYS A 325 8.14 -33.20 10.57
C LYS A 325 7.05 -32.42 11.31
N ALA A 326 5.87 -32.33 10.72
CA ALA A 326 4.68 -31.77 11.35
C ALA A 326 3.44 -32.56 10.90
N VAL A 327 2.43 -32.62 11.79
CA VAL A 327 1.14 -33.24 11.54
C VAL A 327 0.02 -32.24 11.83
N CYS A 328 -0.89 -32.03 10.88
CA CYS A 328 -2.08 -31.19 11.04
C CYS A 328 -3.34 -32.06 11.09
N LEU A 329 -3.99 -32.11 12.25
CA LEU A 329 -5.23 -32.85 12.50
C LEU A 329 -6.44 -32.02 12.07
N ALA A 330 -7.13 -32.46 11.03
CA ALA A 330 -8.34 -31.85 10.48
C ALA A 330 -9.46 -32.89 10.33
N VAL A 331 -9.59 -33.77 11.33
CA VAL A 331 -10.45 -34.97 11.32
C VAL A 331 -11.95 -34.68 11.41
N GLY A 332 -12.36 -33.45 11.74
CA GLY A 332 -13.77 -33.05 11.80
C GLY A 332 -14.59 -33.71 12.92
N ALA A 333 -15.92 -33.60 12.84
CA ALA A 333 -16.87 -34.10 13.83
C ALA A 333 -17.84 -35.13 13.21
N HIS A 334 -17.36 -36.34 12.95
CA HIS A 334 -18.11 -37.35 12.18
C HIS A 334 -19.08 -38.21 13.01
N GLN A 335 -19.14 -38.08 14.34
CA GLN A 335 -20.05 -38.85 15.18
C GLN A 335 -21.34 -38.07 15.47
N SER A 336 -22.45 -38.77 15.69
CA SER A 336 -23.72 -38.16 16.10
C SER A 336 -23.90 -38.17 17.62
N GLN A 337 -24.65 -37.20 18.15
CA GLN A 337 -25.02 -37.20 19.57
C GLN A 337 -26.19 -38.15 19.85
N ALA A 338 -26.16 -38.78 21.03
CA ALA A 338 -27.25 -39.63 21.53
C ALA A 338 -28.35 -38.79 22.18
N LEU A 339 -29.60 -39.24 22.04
CA LEU A 339 -30.80 -38.59 22.57
C LEU A 339 -31.00 -38.91 24.06
N GLN A 340 -30.48 -40.06 24.53
CA GLN A 340 -30.54 -40.56 25.90
C GLN A 340 -31.98 -40.83 26.38
N VAL A 341 -32.79 -41.46 25.53
CA VAL A 341 -34.17 -41.89 25.87
C VAL A 341 -34.31 -43.42 25.77
N PRO A 342 -35.23 -44.03 26.53
CA PRO A 342 -35.48 -45.46 26.42
C PRO A 342 -35.91 -45.87 25.00
N GLY A 343 -35.34 -46.97 24.50
CA GLY A 343 -35.63 -47.53 23.17
C GLY A 343 -34.76 -46.98 22.03
N GLU A 344 -33.71 -46.19 22.33
CA GLU A 344 -32.77 -45.68 21.32
C GLU A 344 -31.96 -46.78 20.61
N ASP A 345 -31.88 -47.98 21.19
CA ASP A 345 -31.28 -49.20 20.62
C ASP A 345 -32.19 -49.98 19.66
N CYS A 346 -33.42 -49.50 19.40
CA CYS A 346 -34.36 -50.18 18.50
C CYS A 346 -33.88 -50.18 17.04
N LEU A 347 -34.12 -51.29 16.33
CA LEU A 347 -33.90 -51.41 14.89
C LEU A 347 -34.83 -50.45 14.14
N GLY A 348 -34.27 -49.53 13.36
CA GLY A 348 -35.02 -48.44 12.70
C GLY A 348 -34.76 -47.05 13.31
N VAL A 349 -34.03 -46.98 14.43
CA VAL A 349 -33.44 -45.74 14.93
C VAL A 349 -32.08 -45.55 14.28
N VAL A 350 -31.87 -44.44 13.59
CA VAL A 350 -30.61 -44.09 12.92
C VAL A 350 -30.21 -42.66 13.23
N HIS A 351 -28.92 -42.35 13.15
CA HIS A 351 -28.49 -40.96 13.26
C HIS A 351 -28.47 -40.27 11.89
N GLY A 352 -28.79 -38.97 11.89
CA GLY A 352 -28.94 -38.20 10.66
C GLY A 352 -27.65 -38.09 9.84
N ILE A 353 -26.49 -37.93 10.50
CA ILE A 353 -25.20 -37.86 9.81
C ILE A 353 -24.86 -39.19 9.14
N ASP A 354 -25.10 -40.31 9.83
CA ASP A 354 -24.82 -41.65 9.31
C ASP A 354 -25.74 -42.02 8.15
N LEU A 355 -27.01 -41.60 8.22
CA LEU A 355 -27.96 -41.74 7.12
C LEU A 355 -27.53 -40.92 5.90
N LEU A 356 -27.22 -39.63 6.06
CA LEU A 356 -26.74 -38.79 4.96
C LEU A 356 -25.44 -39.33 4.35
N LYS A 357 -24.52 -39.80 5.20
CA LYS A 357 -23.28 -40.44 4.76
C LYS A 357 -23.55 -41.72 3.97
N THR A 358 -24.47 -42.56 4.42
CA THR A 358 -24.87 -43.78 3.71
C THR A 358 -25.50 -43.46 2.36
N ILE A 359 -26.43 -42.50 2.30
CA ILE A 359 -27.03 -42.02 1.06
C ILE A 359 -25.94 -41.52 0.11
N SER A 360 -25.04 -40.67 0.61
CA SER A 360 -24.01 -40.05 -0.21
C SER A 360 -22.98 -41.06 -0.74
N LEU A 361 -22.56 -42.03 0.08
CA LEU A 361 -21.63 -43.08 -0.35
C LEU A 361 -22.29 -44.04 -1.34
N SER A 362 -23.58 -44.37 -1.15
CA SER A 362 -24.33 -45.18 -2.12
C SER A 362 -24.48 -44.51 -3.49
N GLN A 363 -24.33 -43.19 -3.57
CA GLN A 363 -24.39 -42.41 -4.81
C GLN A 363 -23.01 -42.21 -5.45
N GLN A 364 -21.93 -42.36 -4.69
CA GLN A 364 -20.56 -42.04 -5.12
C GLN A 364 -19.68 -43.27 -5.31
N THR A 365 -20.10 -44.43 -4.80
CA THR A 365 -19.31 -45.67 -4.82
C THR A 365 -20.16 -46.81 -5.36
N ASP A 366 -19.51 -47.75 -6.05
CA ASP A 366 -20.15 -48.97 -6.54
C ASP A 366 -20.23 -50.07 -5.46
N ASP A 367 -20.02 -49.73 -4.19
CA ASP A 367 -20.09 -50.70 -3.10
C ASP A 367 -21.56 -51.10 -2.82
N PRO A 368 -21.94 -52.37 -3.09
CA PRO A 368 -23.31 -52.83 -2.89
C PRO A 368 -23.74 -52.79 -1.41
N GLN A 369 -22.81 -52.75 -0.45
CA GLN A 369 -23.12 -52.69 0.98
C GLN A 369 -23.87 -51.41 1.35
N HIS A 370 -23.52 -50.26 0.75
CA HIS A 370 -24.19 -49.00 1.04
C HIS A 370 -25.64 -48.99 0.52
N ALA A 371 -25.86 -49.50 -0.69
CA ALA A 371 -27.20 -49.65 -1.25
C ALA A 371 -28.05 -50.66 -0.45
N GLN A 372 -27.44 -51.76 0.01
CA GLN A 372 -28.11 -52.74 0.86
C GLN A 372 -28.46 -52.17 2.24
N THR A 373 -27.56 -51.38 2.83
CA THR A 373 -27.80 -50.69 4.12
C THR A 373 -28.96 -49.71 3.99
N LEU A 374 -29.00 -48.92 2.91
CA LEU A 374 -30.10 -48.00 2.66
C LEU A 374 -31.45 -48.73 2.48
N LYS A 375 -31.47 -49.85 1.75
CA LYS A 375 -32.67 -50.71 1.63
C LYS A 375 -33.13 -51.28 2.98
N LYS A 376 -32.19 -51.64 3.87
CA LYS A 376 -32.52 -52.11 5.24
C LYS A 376 -33.12 -50.99 6.10
N ILE A 377 -32.56 -49.78 6.02
CA ILE A 377 -33.08 -48.61 6.74
C ILE A 377 -34.50 -48.26 6.23
N LEU A 378 -34.71 -48.31 4.91
CA LEU A 378 -36.00 -48.08 4.26
C LEU A 378 -36.86 -49.35 4.23
N SER A 379 -37.18 -49.89 5.42
CA SER A 379 -37.75 -51.24 5.56
C SER A 379 -39.09 -51.47 4.84
N ARG A 380 -39.82 -50.42 4.45
CA ARG A 380 -41.08 -50.48 3.69
C ARG A 380 -41.00 -49.76 2.34
N GLY A 381 -39.80 -49.46 1.84
CA GLY A 381 -39.61 -48.69 0.62
C GLY A 381 -40.24 -47.28 0.73
N ALA A 382 -40.97 -46.84 -0.29
CA ALA A 382 -41.65 -45.54 -0.35
C ALA A 382 -42.72 -45.33 0.73
N GLU A 383 -43.25 -46.41 1.32
CA GLU A 383 -44.24 -46.40 2.39
C GLU A 383 -43.61 -46.36 3.79
N THR A 384 -42.28 -46.17 3.88
CA THR A 384 -41.58 -46.01 5.17
C THR A 384 -41.96 -44.68 5.80
N ARG A 385 -42.51 -44.71 7.02
CA ARG A 385 -42.89 -43.52 7.77
C ARG A 385 -41.72 -42.98 8.57
N ALA A 386 -41.17 -41.84 8.16
CA ALA A 386 -39.97 -41.28 8.74
C ALA A 386 -40.27 -40.11 9.69
N VAL A 387 -39.70 -40.17 10.90
CA VAL A 387 -39.72 -39.08 11.88
C VAL A 387 -38.29 -38.62 12.18
N ILE A 388 -38.00 -37.36 11.88
CA ILE A 388 -36.72 -36.71 12.13
C ILE A 388 -36.82 -35.89 13.41
N LEU A 389 -35.91 -36.13 14.35
CA LEU A 389 -35.81 -35.43 15.61
C LEU A 389 -34.71 -34.38 15.54
N GLY A 390 -35.08 -33.10 15.47
CA GLY A 390 -34.12 -31.99 15.36
C GLY A 390 -34.68 -30.77 14.63
N GLY A 391 -33.93 -29.68 14.65
CA GLY A 391 -34.30 -28.42 13.96
C GLY A 391 -33.13 -27.72 13.27
N GLY A 392 -31.96 -28.36 13.17
CA GLY A 392 -30.80 -27.80 12.47
C GLY A 392 -30.81 -28.12 10.98
N ASN A 393 -29.83 -27.59 10.24
CA ASN A 393 -29.69 -27.86 8.80
C ASN A 393 -29.58 -29.36 8.47
N THR A 394 -28.93 -30.16 9.33
CA THR A 394 -28.91 -31.63 9.16
C THR A 394 -30.31 -32.24 9.15
N ALA A 395 -31.25 -31.73 9.96
CA ALA A 395 -32.61 -32.24 9.98
C ALA A 395 -33.37 -31.90 8.67
N MET A 396 -33.12 -30.70 8.12
CA MET A 396 -33.67 -30.30 6.81
C MET A 396 -33.06 -31.11 5.67
N ASP A 397 -31.74 -31.30 5.69
CA ASP A 397 -31.03 -32.10 4.69
C ASP A 397 -31.52 -33.55 4.67
N VAL A 398 -31.70 -34.16 5.85
CA VAL A 398 -32.26 -35.51 5.98
C VAL A 398 -33.68 -35.56 5.43
N SER A 399 -34.57 -34.65 5.86
CA SER A 399 -35.99 -34.70 5.48
C SER A 399 -36.17 -34.56 3.97
N ARG A 400 -35.46 -33.62 3.36
CA ARG A 400 -35.45 -33.36 1.91
C ARG A 400 -34.79 -34.50 1.12
N ALA A 401 -33.73 -35.11 1.65
CA ALA A 401 -33.11 -36.29 1.02
C ALA A 401 -34.07 -37.50 1.04
N LEU A 402 -34.80 -37.72 2.14
CA LEU A 402 -35.79 -38.78 2.24
C LEU A 402 -36.96 -38.59 1.26
N LYS A 403 -37.46 -37.36 1.09
CA LYS A 403 -38.44 -37.05 0.05
C LYS A 403 -37.96 -37.43 -1.36
N ARG A 404 -36.69 -37.15 -1.68
CA ARG A 404 -36.05 -37.51 -2.96
C ARG A 404 -35.88 -39.01 -3.17
N LEU A 405 -35.83 -39.79 -2.09
CA LEU A 405 -35.84 -41.25 -2.14
C LEU A 405 -37.27 -41.82 -2.31
N GLY A 406 -38.28 -40.96 -2.49
CA GLY A 406 -39.66 -41.33 -2.79
C GLY A 406 -40.56 -41.53 -1.56
N LEU A 407 -40.11 -41.15 -0.35
CA LEU A 407 -40.93 -41.31 0.85
C LEU A 407 -42.10 -40.34 0.85
N LYS A 408 -43.31 -40.87 1.07
CA LYS A 408 -44.53 -40.06 1.13
C LYS A 408 -44.65 -39.33 2.48
N GLU A 409 -44.42 -40.04 3.58
CA GLU A 409 -44.57 -39.54 4.94
C GLU A 409 -43.22 -39.22 5.59
N VAL A 410 -42.87 -37.93 5.60
CA VAL A 410 -41.65 -37.42 6.25
C VAL A 410 -42.06 -36.30 7.20
N ARG A 411 -41.76 -36.49 8.49
CA ARG A 411 -42.13 -35.55 9.55
C ARG A 411 -40.92 -35.13 10.38
N VAL A 412 -40.83 -33.84 10.70
CA VAL A 412 -39.82 -33.28 11.60
C VAL A 412 -40.48 -32.92 12.92
N LEU A 413 -39.99 -33.45 14.04
CA LEU A 413 -40.39 -33.02 15.37
C LEU A 413 -39.33 -32.08 15.94
N TYR A 414 -39.78 -30.87 16.34
CA TYR A 414 -38.91 -29.90 16.97
C TYR A 414 -39.47 -29.43 18.30
N ARG A 415 -38.63 -29.46 19.34
CA ARG A 415 -39.02 -29.15 20.72
C ARG A 415 -39.28 -27.66 21.01
N ARG A 416 -39.03 -26.76 20.04
CA ARG A 416 -39.31 -25.31 20.15
C ARG A 416 -40.19 -24.83 19.00
N THR A 417 -40.42 -23.53 18.89
CA THR A 417 -41.18 -22.96 17.76
C THR A 417 -40.30 -22.77 16.53
N ARG A 418 -40.92 -22.36 15.42
CA ARG A 418 -40.21 -22.02 14.17
C ARG A 418 -39.17 -20.91 14.38
N GLN A 419 -39.44 -19.92 15.24
CA GLN A 419 -38.56 -18.77 15.44
C GLN A 419 -37.21 -19.17 16.07
N GLU A 420 -37.19 -20.17 16.95
CA GLU A 420 -35.94 -20.67 17.56
C GLU A 420 -35.30 -21.83 16.78
N MET A 421 -35.74 -22.12 15.55
CA MET A 421 -35.18 -23.20 14.74
C MET A 421 -33.78 -22.79 14.22
N PRO A 422 -32.72 -23.59 14.44
CA PRO A 422 -31.37 -23.24 13.98
C PRO A 422 -31.15 -23.35 12.47
N ALA A 423 -32.02 -24.05 11.74
CA ALA A 423 -31.94 -24.16 10.28
C ALA A 423 -32.20 -22.82 9.59
N TYR A 424 -31.62 -22.63 8.40
CA TYR A 424 -31.87 -21.42 7.61
C TYR A 424 -33.32 -21.34 7.14
N ALA A 425 -33.89 -20.13 7.13
CA ALA A 425 -35.28 -19.90 6.72
C ALA A 425 -35.59 -20.49 5.33
N GLU A 426 -34.68 -20.30 4.37
CA GLU A 426 -34.76 -20.83 3.00
C GLU A 426 -34.83 -22.37 2.99
N GLU A 427 -34.07 -23.05 3.86
CA GLU A 427 -34.08 -24.53 3.96
C GLU A 427 -35.38 -25.05 4.59
N ILE A 428 -35.92 -24.31 5.56
CA ILE A 428 -37.21 -24.62 6.19
C ILE A 428 -38.34 -24.49 5.15
N GLU A 429 -38.34 -23.40 4.39
CA GLU A 429 -39.34 -23.14 3.34
C GLU A 429 -39.26 -24.16 2.21
N ASP A 430 -38.07 -24.50 1.74
CA ASP A 430 -37.87 -25.54 0.74
C ASP A 430 -38.38 -26.91 1.22
N ALA A 431 -38.11 -27.29 2.47
CA ALA A 431 -38.60 -28.55 3.03
C ALA A 431 -40.14 -28.59 3.10
N LEU A 432 -40.78 -27.48 3.49
CA LEU A 432 -42.23 -27.35 3.50
C LEU A 432 -42.81 -27.43 2.07
N HIS A 433 -42.20 -26.76 1.09
CA HIS A 433 -42.61 -26.82 -0.31
C HIS A 433 -42.46 -28.23 -0.91
N GLU A 434 -41.47 -28.99 -0.45
CA GLU A 434 -41.26 -30.40 -0.82
C GLU A 434 -42.20 -31.37 -0.07
N GLY A 435 -43.12 -30.85 0.75
CA GLY A 435 -44.17 -31.60 1.45
C GLY A 435 -43.71 -32.31 2.72
N VAL A 436 -42.65 -31.81 3.38
CA VAL A 436 -42.24 -32.26 4.72
C VAL A 436 -43.17 -31.66 5.75
N VAL A 437 -43.71 -32.48 6.64
CA VAL A 437 -44.57 -32.02 7.75
C VAL A 437 -43.70 -31.64 8.94
N MET A 438 -43.88 -30.45 9.50
CA MET A 438 -43.13 -30.02 10.69
C MET A 438 -44.07 -29.86 11.89
N GLU A 439 -43.80 -30.59 12.97
CA GLU A 439 -44.49 -30.44 14.25
C GLU A 439 -43.58 -29.74 15.26
N PHE A 440 -43.98 -28.53 15.62
CA PHE A 440 -43.30 -27.72 16.63
C PHE A 440 -43.74 -28.10 18.04
N LEU A 441 -43.03 -27.60 19.05
CA LEU A 441 -43.34 -27.78 20.46
C LEU A 441 -43.60 -29.24 20.83
N THR A 442 -42.80 -30.14 20.27
CA THR A 442 -42.95 -31.59 20.43
C THR A 442 -41.59 -32.23 20.74
N ALA A 443 -41.52 -32.98 21.83
CA ALA A 443 -40.30 -33.68 22.24
C ALA A 443 -40.58 -35.16 22.50
N PRO A 444 -39.74 -36.09 22.00
CA PRO A 444 -39.85 -37.51 22.29
C PRO A 444 -39.40 -37.79 23.73
N VAL A 445 -40.11 -38.69 24.41
CA VAL A 445 -39.74 -39.18 25.75
C VAL A 445 -39.38 -40.66 25.77
N ARG A 446 -39.89 -41.44 24.80
CA ARG A 446 -39.60 -42.87 24.65
C ARG A 446 -39.79 -43.31 23.21
N ILE A 447 -38.94 -44.21 22.73
CA ILE A 447 -39.10 -44.90 21.45
C ILE A 447 -39.83 -46.23 21.69
N LEU A 448 -40.85 -46.52 20.89
CA LEU A 448 -41.67 -47.73 20.99
C LEU A 448 -41.15 -48.78 20.01
N GLY A 449 -40.75 -49.93 20.53
CA GLY A 449 -40.32 -51.10 19.75
C GLY A 449 -41.35 -52.23 19.79
N ASP A 450 -41.36 -53.08 18.76
CA ASP A 450 -42.08 -54.36 18.76
C ASP A 450 -41.33 -55.46 19.53
N SER A 451 -41.83 -56.70 19.49
CA SER A 451 -41.22 -57.86 20.14
C SER A 451 -39.82 -58.23 19.62
N GLN A 452 -39.44 -57.73 18.44
CA GLN A 452 -38.11 -57.91 17.84
C GLN A 452 -37.24 -56.65 17.97
N LYS A 453 -37.63 -55.70 18.83
CA LYS A 453 -37.01 -54.38 18.99
C LYS A 453 -37.02 -53.52 17.72
N LYS A 454 -37.96 -53.73 16.78
CA LYS A 454 -38.12 -52.84 15.62
C LYS A 454 -38.96 -51.63 16.00
N ALA A 455 -38.51 -50.43 15.62
CA ALA A 455 -39.23 -49.20 15.88
C ALA A 455 -40.61 -49.19 15.19
N ILE A 456 -41.66 -48.94 15.97
CA ILE A 456 -43.05 -48.80 15.50
C ILE A 456 -43.62 -47.41 15.77
N GLY A 457 -42.93 -46.60 16.58
CA GLY A 457 -43.32 -45.21 16.84
C GLY A 457 -42.57 -44.56 18.00
N LEU A 458 -43.05 -43.39 18.38
CA LEU A 458 -42.52 -42.54 19.43
C LEU A 458 -43.64 -42.16 20.40
N GLU A 459 -43.33 -42.13 21.68
CA GLU A 459 -44.14 -41.43 22.68
C GLU A 459 -43.58 -40.01 22.83
N CYS A 460 -44.44 -39.02 22.63
CA CYS A 460 -44.06 -37.61 22.61
C CYS A 460 -44.88 -36.81 23.64
N LEU A 461 -44.28 -35.74 24.13
CA LEU A 461 -44.94 -34.72 24.94
C LEU A 461 -45.07 -33.42 24.16
N ARG A 462 -46.14 -32.66 24.43
CA ARG A 462 -46.20 -31.25 24.03
C ARG A 462 -45.32 -30.43 24.95
N MET A 463 -44.67 -29.44 24.35
CA MET A 463 -43.77 -28.51 25.01
C MET A 463 -44.40 -27.12 25.05
N GLN A 464 -44.06 -26.35 26.06
CA GLN A 464 -44.27 -24.91 26.08
C GLN A 464 -42.92 -24.21 26.31
N LEU A 465 -42.76 -23.01 25.79
CA LEU A 465 -41.54 -22.25 26.00
C LEU A 465 -41.59 -21.49 27.33
N SER A 466 -40.51 -21.55 28.10
CA SER A 466 -40.30 -20.68 29.24
C SER A 466 -40.06 -19.23 28.80
N GLU A 467 -40.01 -18.33 29.77
CA GLU A 467 -39.39 -17.02 29.56
C GLU A 467 -37.94 -17.16 29.05
N PRO A 468 -37.45 -16.21 28.24
CA PRO A 468 -36.06 -16.19 27.79
C PRO A 468 -35.09 -16.24 28.97
N ASP A 469 -34.07 -17.09 28.88
CA ASP A 469 -32.95 -17.04 29.82
C ASP A 469 -31.99 -15.86 29.53
N ALA A 470 -30.92 -15.72 30.30
CA ALA A 470 -29.93 -14.65 30.14
C ALA A 470 -29.23 -14.63 28.75
N SER A 471 -29.31 -15.72 27.97
CA SER A 471 -28.83 -15.77 26.59
C SER A 471 -29.88 -15.32 25.55
N GLY A 472 -31.06 -14.89 26.02
CA GLY A 472 -32.22 -14.60 25.18
C GLY A 472 -32.94 -15.87 24.70
N ARG A 473 -32.52 -17.05 25.14
CA ARG A 473 -33.03 -18.33 24.63
C ARG A 473 -34.13 -18.88 25.52
N ARG A 474 -35.26 -19.25 24.92
CA ARG A 474 -36.35 -19.90 25.64
C ARG A 474 -36.09 -21.40 25.83
N LYS A 475 -36.31 -21.90 27.04
CA LYS A 475 -36.17 -23.33 27.36
C LYS A 475 -37.51 -24.03 27.12
N PRO A 476 -37.53 -25.18 26.43
CA PRO A 476 -38.75 -25.95 26.30
C PRO A 476 -39.03 -26.71 27.59
N VAL A 477 -40.25 -26.57 28.12
CA VAL A 477 -40.76 -27.21 29.34
C VAL A 477 -41.91 -28.14 28.95
N SER A 478 -41.96 -29.34 29.52
CA SER A 478 -43.02 -30.31 29.22
C SER A 478 -44.38 -29.83 29.75
N VAL A 479 -45.43 -30.05 28.97
CA VAL A 479 -46.82 -29.84 29.40
C VAL A 479 -47.33 -31.14 30.02
N ALA A 480 -47.68 -31.11 31.31
CA ALA A 480 -48.18 -32.29 32.02
C ALA A 480 -49.48 -32.82 31.39
N GLY A 481 -49.62 -34.16 31.31
CA GLY A 481 -50.80 -34.82 30.72
C GLY A 481 -50.90 -34.78 29.19
N SER A 482 -49.90 -34.24 28.48
CA SER A 482 -49.92 -34.05 27.02
C SER A 482 -49.31 -35.19 26.20
N ALA A 483 -49.20 -36.39 26.78
CA ALA A 483 -48.57 -37.54 26.13
C ALA A 483 -49.41 -38.07 24.95
N PHE A 484 -48.77 -38.25 23.80
CA PHE A 484 -49.39 -38.85 22.63
C PHE A 484 -48.39 -39.73 21.88
N LYS A 485 -48.91 -40.64 21.05
CA LYS A 485 -48.10 -41.55 20.24
C LYS A 485 -48.05 -41.08 18.79
N THR A 486 -46.87 -41.15 18.19
CA THR A 486 -46.62 -40.88 16.77
C THR A 486 -46.08 -42.15 16.13
N GLU A 487 -46.78 -42.70 15.14
CA GLU A 487 -46.32 -43.89 14.43
C GLU A 487 -45.14 -43.55 13.49
N ALA A 488 -44.11 -44.40 13.51
CA ALA A 488 -42.90 -44.22 12.72
C ALA A 488 -42.17 -45.56 12.56
N ASP A 489 -41.72 -45.84 11.35
CA ASP A 489 -40.90 -47.03 11.04
C ASP A 489 -39.40 -46.69 11.00
N LEU A 490 -39.09 -45.41 10.75
CA LEU A 490 -37.75 -44.85 10.71
C LEU A 490 -37.67 -43.61 11.62
N ILE A 491 -36.82 -43.65 12.63
CA ILE A 491 -36.59 -42.53 13.56
C ILE A 491 -35.18 -42.02 13.34
N VAL A 492 -35.05 -40.77 12.91
CA VAL A 492 -33.74 -40.17 12.59
C VAL A 492 -33.33 -39.13 13.63
N LEU A 493 -32.23 -39.37 14.32
CA LEU A 493 -31.67 -38.47 15.34
C LEU A 493 -30.75 -37.43 14.68
N ALA A 494 -31.23 -36.18 14.56
CA ALA A 494 -30.50 -35.06 13.97
C ALA A 494 -30.22 -33.95 15.01
N ILE A 495 -29.66 -34.34 16.15
CA ILE A 495 -29.55 -33.50 17.36
C ILE A 495 -28.16 -32.91 17.63
N GLY A 496 -27.14 -33.26 16.83
CA GLY A 496 -25.79 -32.68 16.96
C GLY A 496 -24.70 -33.62 16.47
N GLN A 497 -23.46 -33.09 16.37
CA GLN A 497 -22.27 -33.85 15.99
C GLN A 497 -21.24 -33.85 17.13
N ALA A 498 -20.42 -34.89 17.19
CA ALA A 498 -19.35 -35.11 18.17
C ALA A 498 -18.06 -35.61 17.47
N LEU A 499 -16.93 -35.47 18.15
CA LEU A 499 -15.67 -36.05 17.70
C LEU A 499 -15.69 -37.56 17.91
N GLN A 500 -15.15 -38.34 16.96
CA GLN A 500 -15.03 -39.78 17.17
C GLN A 500 -14.02 -40.07 18.30
N PRO A 501 -14.29 -41.01 19.24
CA PRO A 501 -13.43 -41.26 20.41
C PRO A 501 -12.08 -41.90 20.03
N ASN A 502 -12.01 -42.45 18.81
CA ASN A 502 -10.89 -43.26 18.33
C ASN A 502 -9.64 -42.43 18.00
N PHE A 503 -9.74 -41.10 18.06
CA PHE A 503 -8.64 -40.15 17.86
C PHE A 503 -8.33 -39.35 19.14
N SER A 504 -8.90 -39.79 20.26
CA SER A 504 -9.07 -38.99 21.46
C SER A 504 -8.56 -39.78 22.66
N GLY A 505 -7.30 -39.59 23.03
CA GLY A 505 -6.85 -40.02 24.34
C GLY A 505 -5.38 -39.70 24.65
N PRO A 506 -4.98 -39.80 25.94
CA PRO A 506 -3.59 -39.67 26.37
C PRO A 506 -2.61 -40.60 25.64
N GLN A 507 -3.12 -41.70 25.08
CA GLN A 507 -2.35 -42.71 24.35
C GLN A 507 -1.70 -42.20 23.05
N GLU A 508 -2.22 -41.14 22.43
CA GLU A 508 -1.58 -40.50 21.26
C GLU A 508 -0.79 -39.22 21.61
N GLY A 509 -0.79 -38.82 22.88
CA GLY A 509 0.02 -37.72 23.42
C GLY A 509 -0.63 -36.33 23.40
N HIS A 510 -1.90 -36.20 22.99
CA HIS A 510 -2.63 -34.92 22.99
C HIS A 510 -3.81 -34.87 23.98
N ALA A 511 -3.98 -33.71 24.64
CA ALA A 511 -5.07 -33.47 25.59
C ALA A 511 -6.44 -33.22 24.91
N ILE A 512 -7.52 -33.59 25.59
CA ILE A 512 -8.92 -33.35 25.18
C ILE A 512 -9.54 -32.34 26.15
N GLN A 513 -10.49 -31.53 25.67
CA GLN A 513 -11.34 -30.65 26.47
C GLN A 513 -12.48 -31.42 27.14
N CYS A 514 -13.22 -30.76 28.04
CA CYS A 514 -14.37 -31.36 28.72
C CYS A 514 -15.59 -31.62 27.80
N ASP A 515 -15.58 -31.11 26.58
CA ASP A 515 -16.63 -31.30 25.56
C ASP A 515 -16.20 -32.30 24.46
N ASP A 516 -15.19 -33.13 24.75
CA ASP A 516 -14.61 -34.14 23.86
C ASP A 516 -13.94 -33.59 22.59
N ARG A 517 -13.55 -32.31 22.56
CA ARG A 517 -12.74 -31.70 21.47
C ARG A 517 -11.24 -31.74 21.75
N ILE A 518 -10.41 -31.70 20.70
CA ILE A 518 -8.95 -31.66 20.86
C ILE A 518 -8.56 -30.32 21.51
N ARG A 519 -7.80 -30.38 22.61
CA ARG A 519 -7.29 -29.18 23.27
C ARG A 519 -6.08 -28.66 22.48
N ILE A 520 -6.19 -27.40 22.06
CA ILE A 520 -5.10 -26.65 21.41
C ILE A 520 -4.76 -25.41 22.22
N ASP A 521 -3.52 -24.95 22.06
CA ASP A 521 -3.18 -23.57 22.38
C ASP A 521 -3.81 -22.62 21.34
N ALA A 522 -4.46 -21.55 21.82
CA ALA A 522 -5.27 -20.67 20.97
C ALA A 522 -4.43 -19.80 20.02
N HIS A 523 -3.15 -19.59 20.32
CA HIS A 523 -2.25 -18.76 19.53
C HIS A 523 -1.47 -19.58 18.50
N SER A 524 -0.92 -20.73 18.90
CA SER A 524 -0.08 -21.59 18.08
C SER A 524 -0.85 -22.68 17.32
N PHE A 525 -2.11 -22.96 17.69
CA PHE A 525 -2.91 -24.10 17.20
C PHE A 525 -2.27 -25.47 17.48
N GLN A 526 -1.23 -25.49 18.31
CA GLN A 526 -0.51 -26.71 18.68
C GLN A 526 -1.28 -27.46 19.76
N THR A 527 -1.27 -28.78 19.67
CA THR A 527 -1.77 -29.66 20.73
C THR A 527 -0.74 -29.74 21.87
N SER A 528 -1.01 -30.51 22.93
CA SER A 528 0.03 -30.80 23.95
C SER A 528 1.21 -31.61 23.41
N ARG A 529 1.11 -32.16 22.19
CA ARG A 529 2.18 -32.88 21.52
C ARG A 529 2.92 -31.96 20.54
N LEU A 530 4.24 -31.85 20.74
CA LEU A 530 5.11 -31.04 19.88
C LEU A 530 5.05 -31.54 18.42
N GLY A 531 5.02 -30.61 17.47
CA GLY A 531 4.88 -30.88 16.04
C GLY A 531 3.48 -31.31 15.58
N VAL A 532 2.48 -31.39 16.48
CA VAL A 532 1.09 -31.76 16.15
C VAL A 532 0.16 -30.57 16.36
N PHE A 533 -0.56 -30.19 15.31
CA PHE A 533 -1.51 -29.08 15.27
C PHE A 533 -2.91 -29.59 15.00
N ALA A 534 -3.96 -28.86 15.41
CA ALA A 534 -5.34 -29.26 15.11
C ALA A 534 -6.25 -28.08 14.69
N VAL A 535 -7.14 -28.32 13.73
CA VAL A 535 -8.01 -27.30 13.11
C VAL A 535 -9.39 -27.84 12.73
N GLY A 536 -10.32 -26.93 12.41
CA GLY A 536 -11.67 -27.25 11.98
C GLY A 536 -12.57 -27.73 13.13
N ASP A 537 -13.61 -28.47 12.78
CA ASP A 537 -14.64 -28.91 13.73
C ASP A 537 -14.11 -29.83 14.83
N ALA A 538 -12.88 -30.33 14.73
CA ALA A 538 -12.24 -31.16 15.74
C ALA A 538 -11.86 -30.40 17.03
N VAL A 539 -11.75 -29.07 16.98
CA VAL A 539 -11.29 -28.22 18.11
C VAL A 539 -12.32 -27.18 18.55
N THR A 540 -13.49 -27.07 17.89
CA THR A 540 -14.51 -26.07 18.23
C THR A 540 -15.93 -26.55 17.95
N ARG A 541 -16.89 -26.11 18.78
CA ARG A 541 -18.33 -26.41 18.65
C ARG A 541 -19.16 -25.20 18.18
N ASP A 542 -18.70 -23.98 18.43
CA ASP A 542 -19.44 -22.76 18.11
C ASP A 542 -19.22 -22.25 16.68
N LYS A 543 -18.22 -22.78 15.98
CA LYS A 543 -17.78 -22.31 14.64
C LYS A 543 -17.80 -23.40 13.57
N MET A 544 -18.82 -24.26 13.59
CA MET A 544 -18.97 -25.40 12.68
C MET A 544 -19.53 -24.99 11.31
N SER A 545 -18.76 -24.22 10.54
CA SER A 545 -19.10 -23.90 9.14
C SER A 545 -17.90 -24.08 8.22
N ALA A 546 -18.15 -24.37 6.94
CA ALA A 546 -17.07 -24.58 5.97
C ALA A 546 -16.12 -23.38 5.87
N ILE A 547 -16.63 -22.14 5.94
CA ILE A 547 -15.79 -20.94 5.85
C ILE A 547 -14.92 -20.72 7.09
N GLU A 548 -15.40 -21.09 8.28
CA GLU A 548 -14.61 -21.06 9.53
C GLU A 548 -13.54 -22.16 9.52
N ALA A 549 -13.88 -23.37 9.06
CA ALA A 549 -12.93 -24.46 8.90
C ALA A 549 -11.79 -24.07 7.93
N ILE A 550 -12.12 -23.47 6.78
CA ILE A 550 -11.14 -22.92 5.83
C ILE A 550 -10.27 -21.85 6.50
N ALA A 551 -10.88 -20.95 7.28
CA ALA A 551 -10.15 -19.89 7.98
C ALA A 551 -9.12 -20.46 8.96
N MET A 552 -9.48 -21.48 9.73
CA MET A 552 -8.57 -22.17 10.66
C MET A 552 -7.45 -22.89 9.92
N GLY A 553 -7.78 -23.62 8.85
CA GLY A 553 -6.81 -24.28 7.98
C GLY A 553 -5.80 -23.30 7.37
N LYS A 554 -6.23 -22.08 7.04
CA LYS A 554 -5.32 -21.01 6.59
C LYS A 554 -4.44 -20.44 7.70
N LYS A 555 -4.99 -20.27 8.91
CA LYS A 555 -4.31 -19.64 10.06
C LYS A 555 -3.20 -20.51 10.63
N VAL A 556 -3.34 -21.84 10.57
CA VAL A 556 -2.33 -22.77 11.10
C VAL A 556 -1.07 -22.84 10.23
N VAL A 557 -1.18 -22.54 8.94
CA VAL A 557 -0.06 -22.64 7.97
C VAL A 557 1.17 -21.82 8.36
N PRO A 558 1.08 -20.49 8.63
CA PRO A 558 2.25 -19.72 9.05
C PRO A 558 2.85 -20.22 10.38
N LEU A 559 2.06 -20.86 11.24
CA LEU A 559 2.52 -21.41 12.52
C LEU A 559 3.29 -22.71 12.31
N ILE A 560 2.81 -23.59 11.40
CA ILE A 560 3.56 -24.77 10.96
C ILE A 560 4.85 -24.35 10.26
N ASP A 561 4.82 -23.34 9.39
CA ASP A 561 6.00 -22.81 8.70
C ASP A 561 7.06 -22.28 9.68
N ALA A 562 6.65 -21.46 10.66
CA ALA A 562 7.52 -20.96 11.72
C ALA A 562 8.12 -22.10 12.56
N PHE A 563 7.30 -23.07 12.95
CA PHE A 563 7.73 -24.26 13.69
C PHE A 563 8.78 -25.06 12.92
N LEU A 564 8.55 -25.34 11.63
CA LEU A 564 9.49 -26.08 10.78
C LEU A 564 10.81 -25.33 10.53
N LYS A 565 10.78 -23.99 10.60
CA LYS A 565 11.97 -23.13 10.51
C LYS A 565 12.67 -22.89 11.85
N GLY A 566 12.15 -23.44 12.96
CA GLY A 566 12.72 -23.24 14.30
C GLY A 566 12.57 -21.81 14.83
N GLN A 567 11.58 -21.05 14.35
CA GLN A 567 11.33 -19.68 14.80
C GLN A 567 10.50 -19.70 16.10
N THR A 568 11.00 -19.05 17.16
CA THR A 568 10.37 -19.00 18.49
C THR A 568 9.55 -17.74 18.74
N GLU A 569 9.68 -16.73 17.88
CA GLU A 569 8.91 -15.49 17.96
C GLU A 569 7.43 -15.76 17.64
N PRO A 570 6.48 -15.24 18.44
CA PRO A 570 5.07 -15.36 18.11
C PRO A 570 4.80 -14.69 16.76
N VAL A 571 4.28 -15.46 15.80
CA VAL A 571 3.79 -14.89 14.54
C VAL A 571 2.73 -13.86 14.91
N SER A 572 3.04 -12.58 14.70
CA SER A 572 2.13 -11.46 14.96
C SER A 572 0.75 -11.82 14.43
N SER A 573 -0.27 -11.70 15.28
CA SER A 573 -1.64 -12.08 14.93
C SER A 573 -2.03 -11.34 13.65
N MET A 574 -2.42 -12.09 12.61
CA MET A 574 -2.85 -11.54 11.31
C MET A 574 -4.17 -10.74 11.39
N GLN A 575 -4.56 -10.25 12.57
CA GLN A 575 -5.73 -9.41 12.75
C GLN A 575 -5.36 -7.99 12.34
N SER A 576 -6.01 -7.52 11.28
CA SER A 576 -5.90 -6.15 10.83
C SER A 576 -6.51 -5.22 11.88
N ASN A 577 -5.68 -4.44 12.58
CA ASN A 577 -6.10 -3.37 13.51
C ASN A 577 -6.81 -2.18 12.84
N ARG A 578 -7.21 -2.31 11.57
CA ARG A 578 -7.90 -1.25 10.83
C ARG A 578 -9.34 -1.10 11.34
N PRO A 579 -9.83 0.13 11.50
CA PRO A 579 -11.22 0.35 11.87
C PRO A 579 -12.16 -0.20 10.79
N ILE A 580 -13.39 -0.52 11.18
CA ILE A 580 -14.45 -0.87 10.23
C ILE A 580 -14.94 0.43 9.59
N ALA A 581 -14.98 0.47 8.27
CA ALA A 581 -15.40 1.65 7.51
C ALA A 581 -16.89 1.95 7.78
N ASN A 582 -17.17 3.17 8.23
CA ASN A 582 -18.53 3.63 8.53
C ASN A 582 -18.77 5.08 8.06
N ARG A 583 -18.81 5.27 6.73
CA ARG A 583 -19.11 6.58 6.13
C ARG A 583 -20.62 6.88 6.10
N SER A 584 -20.96 8.16 6.00
CA SER A 584 -22.33 8.59 5.72
C SER A 584 -22.76 8.19 4.30
N LEU A 585 -24.02 7.76 4.15
CA LEU A 585 -24.64 7.42 2.88
C LEU A 585 -25.30 8.66 2.26
N THR A 586 -25.19 8.80 0.93
CA THR A 586 -25.90 9.82 0.16
C THR A 586 -27.38 9.47 -0.04
N THR A 587 -28.20 10.45 -0.41
CA THR A 587 -29.62 10.22 -0.75
C THR A 587 -29.80 9.21 -1.89
N ALA A 588 -28.98 9.29 -2.94
CA ALA A 588 -29.04 8.34 -4.07
C ALA A 588 -28.67 6.90 -3.66
N GLU A 589 -27.85 6.73 -2.62
CA GLU A 589 -27.46 5.41 -2.12
C GLU A 589 -28.55 4.78 -1.24
N GLN A 590 -29.39 5.61 -0.63
CA GLN A 590 -30.54 5.22 0.20
C GLN A 590 -31.77 4.79 -0.63
N GLU A 591 -31.72 4.91 -1.96
CA GLU A 591 -32.80 4.42 -2.81
C GLU A 591 -32.98 2.90 -2.70
N PHE A 592 -34.22 2.47 -2.54
CA PHE A 592 -34.59 1.05 -2.50
C PHE A 592 -34.28 0.36 -3.83
N LYS A 593 -33.58 -0.77 -3.77
CA LYS A 593 -33.28 -1.63 -4.93
C LYS A 593 -33.55 -3.09 -4.57
N PRO A 594 -34.51 -3.76 -5.22
CA PRO A 594 -34.85 -5.14 -4.88
C PRO A 594 -33.64 -6.06 -5.08
N ARG A 595 -33.51 -7.06 -4.21
CA ARG A 595 -32.49 -8.11 -4.34
C ARG A 595 -32.83 -9.03 -5.50
N GLU A 596 -31.84 -9.38 -6.30
CA GLU A 596 -32.02 -10.35 -7.38
C GLU A 596 -32.34 -11.74 -6.82
N ILE A 597 -33.39 -12.37 -7.33
CA ILE A 597 -33.84 -13.71 -6.89
C ILE A 597 -33.19 -14.75 -7.80
N SER A 598 -32.53 -15.74 -7.21
CA SER A 598 -31.99 -16.89 -7.95
C SER A 598 -33.14 -17.76 -8.45
N ALA A 599 -33.04 -18.22 -9.69
CA ALA A 599 -33.93 -19.27 -10.18
C ALA A 599 -33.75 -20.55 -9.35
N THR A 600 -34.81 -21.33 -9.22
CA THR A 600 -34.80 -22.63 -8.55
C THR A 600 -35.46 -23.70 -9.43
N ALA A 601 -35.02 -24.95 -9.28
CA ALA A 601 -35.57 -26.07 -10.05
C ALA A 601 -37.07 -26.23 -9.79
N PRO A 602 -37.88 -26.67 -10.78
CA PRO A 602 -39.30 -26.96 -10.58
C PRO A 602 -39.52 -28.07 -9.54
N LEU A 603 -40.60 -27.96 -8.75
CA LEU A 603 -40.90 -28.91 -7.66
C LEU A 603 -40.89 -30.40 -8.09
N PRO A 604 -41.47 -30.80 -9.24
CA PRO A 604 -41.43 -32.21 -9.66
C PRO A 604 -40.00 -32.77 -9.82
N GLU A 605 -39.06 -31.95 -10.32
CA GLU A 605 -37.66 -32.36 -10.49
C GLU A 605 -36.92 -32.45 -9.14
N ARG A 606 -37.30 -31.59 -8.18
CA ARG A 606 -36.73 -31.62 -6.82
C ARG A 606 -37.05 -32.92 -6.08
N LEU A 607 -38.21 -33.51 -6.35
CA LEU A 607 -38.69 -34.72 -5.66
C LEU A 607 -38.19 -36.02 -6.27
N THR A 608 -37.71 -35.99 -7.53
CA THR A 608 -37.28 -37.21 -8.25
C THR A 608 -35.78 -37.28 -8.48
N SER A 609 -35.02 -36.24 -8.12
CA SER A 609 -33.58 -36.19 -8.39
C SER A 609 -32.79 -35.47 -7.30
N PHE A 610 -31.49 -35.78 -7.24
CA PHE A 610 -30.52 -35.05 -6.43
C PHE A 610 -29.80 -33.95 -7.23
N LYS A 611 -30.39 -33.50 -8.35
CA LYS A 611 -29.85 -32.37 -9.11
C LYS A 611 -29.93 -31.08 -8.29
N GLU A 612 -29.05 -30.14 -8.61
CA GLU A 612 -28.92 -28.87 -7.90
C GLU A 612 -30.24 -28.07 -7.94
N VAL A 613 -30.74 -27.62 -6.77
CA VAL A 613 -32.04 -26.93 -6.66
C VAL A 613 -31.92 -25.43 -6.95
N GLU A 614 -30.99 -24.75 -6.31
CA GLU A 614 -30.72 -23.33 -6.58
C GLU A 614 -29.88 -23.26 -7.85
N LEU A 615 -30.29 -22.47 -8.86
CA LEU A 615 -29.63 -22.44 -10.18
C LEU A 615 -28.62 -21.28 -10.36
N GLY A 616 -28.58 -20.34 -9.41
CA GLY A 616 -27.69 -19.18 -9.43
C GLY A 616 -28.17 -18.04 -10.32
N TYR A 617 -27.27 -17.10 -10.62
CA TYR A 617 -27.55 -15.91 -11.41
C TYR A 617 -27.13 -16.04 -12.88
N THR A 618 -27.84 -15.32 -13.74
CA THR A 618 -27.34 -14.93 -15.06
C THR A 618 -26.30 -13.81 -14.93
N GLU A 619 -25.57 -13.53 -16.01
CA GLU A 619 -24.57 -12.45 -16.03
C GLU A 619 -25.17 -11.08 -15.71
N GLN A 620 -26.32 -10.77 -16.32
CA GLN A 620 -27.03 -9.51 -16.08
C GLN A 620 -27.48 -9.38 -14.62
N GLN A 621 -28.07 -10.43 -14.05
CA GLN A 621 -28.48 -10.44 -12.65
C GLN A 621 -27.27 -10.25 -11.72
N ALA A 622 -26.15 -10.94 -11.98
CA ALA A 622 -24.96 -10.81 -11.15
C ALA A 622 -24.37 -9.38 -11.20
N ILE A 623 -24.34 -8.74 -12.38
CA ILE A 623 -23.90 -7.35 -12.52
C ILE A 623 -24.86 -6.40 -11.77
N THR A 624 -26.17 -6.56 -11.95
CA THR A 624 -27.19 -5.74 -11.29
C THR A 624 -27.10 -5.87 -9.76
N GLU A 625 -27.02 -7.09 -9.26
CA GLU A 625 -26.89 -7.37 -7.83
C GLU A 625 -25.58 -6.83 -7.25
N ALA A 626 -24.46 -6.95 -7.97
CA ALA A 626 -23.19 -6.39 -7.55
C ALA A 626 -23.21 -4.85 -7.48
N ARG A 627 -23.94 -4.19 -8.40
CA ARG A 627 -24.12 -2.72 -8.43
C ARG A 627 -25.01 -2.19 -7.29
N ARG A 628 -25.69 -3.06 -6.52
CA ARG A 628 -26.36 -2.66 -5.26
C ARG A 628 -25.37 -2.39 -4.12
N CYS A 629 -24.09 -2.77 -4.28
CA CYS A 629 -23.06 -2.54 -3.27
C CYS A 629 -22.90 -1.06 -2.95
N LEU A 630 -22.92 -0.73 -1.66
CA LEU A 630 -22.76 0.64 -1.17
C LEU A 630 -21.30 1.14 -1.15
N ILE A 631 -20.29 0.36 -1.55
CA ILE A 631 -18.88 0.83 -1.51
C ILE A 631 -18.53 1.42 -0.12
N CYS A 632 -18.69 0.60 0.94
CA CYS A 632 -18.58 1.05 2.33
C CYS A 632 -17.19 1.59 2.67
N GLY A 633 -16.13 0.97 2.13
CA GLY A 633 -14.77 1.51 2.16
C GLY A 633 -14.41 2.21 0.84
N PRO A 634 -13.70 3.36 0.82
CA PRO A 634 -13.31 4.03 -0.41
C PRO A 634 -12.53 3.09 -1.36
N CYS A 635 -11.47 2.45 -0.88
CA CYS A 635 -10.81 1.34 -1.58
C CYS A 635 -11.52 0.01 -1.30
N SER A 636 -11.86 -0.73 -2.36
CA SER A 636 -12.48 -2.06 -2.26
C SER A 636 -11.52 -3.22 -2.02
N GLU A 637 -10.20 -2.98 -2.02
CA GLU A 637 -9.17 -4.04 -1.95
C GLU A 637 -9.30 -5.08 -3.08
N CYS A 638 -9.66 -4.64 -4.30
CA CYS A 638 -9.69 -5.50 -5.49
C CYS A 638 -8.29 -5.94 -5.99
N LEU A 639 -7.23 -5.29 -5.50
CA LEU A 639 -5.82 -5.51 -5.84
C LEU A 639 -5.45 -5.35 -7.33
N ALA A 640 -6.38 -4.87 -8.17
CA ALA A 640 -6.11 -4.63 -9.59
C ALA A 640 -4.97 -3.62 -9.80
N CYS A 641 -4.90 -2.59 -8.95
CA CYS A 641 -3.84 -1.59 -9.00
C CYS A 641 -2.45 -2.18 -8.71
N GLU A 642 -2.34 -3.10 -7.75
CA GLU A 642 -1.09 -3.80 -7.43
C GLU A 642 -0.62 -4.66 -8.60
N LYS A 643 -1.53 -5.40 -9.25
CA LYS A 643 -1.23 -6.27 -10.39
C LYS A 643 -0.67 -5.52 -11.62
N VAL A 644 -1.10 -4.29 -11.85
CA VAL A 644 -0.61 -3.47 -12.98
C VAL A 644 0.59 -2.59 -12.63
N CYS A 645 0.97 -2.51 -11.35
CA CYS A 645 2.06 -1.65 -10.91
C CYS A 645 3.43 -2.28 -11.20
N LYS A 646 3.97 -2.05 -12.40
CA LYS A 646 5.29 -2.57 -12.80
C LYS A 646 6.42 -2.23 -11.82
N PRO A 647 6.53 -1.00 -11.27
CA PRO A 647 7.55 -0.69 -10.26
C PRO A 647 7.36 -1.38 -8.90
N GLY A 648 6.24 -2.08 -8.67
CA GLY A 648 5.92 -2.66 -7.36
C GLY A 648 5.75 -1.61 -6.25
N ALA A 649 5.29 -0.41 -6.59
CA ALA A 649 5.15 0.70 -5.64
C ALA A 649 3.92 0.58 -4.73
N ILE A 650 2.92 -0.23 -5.09
CA ILE A 650 1.68 -0.36 -4.32
C ILE A 650 1.84 -1.47 -3.29
N ASN A 651 1.54 -1.13 -2.02
CA ASN A 651 1.58 -2.07 -0.91
C ASN A 651 0.32 -1.92 -0.04
N HIS A 652 -0.69 -2.75 -0.29
CA HIS A 652 -1.93 -2.76 0.49
C HIS A 652 -1.77 -3.26 1.93
N LYS A 653 -0.62 -3.85 2.27
CA LYS A 653 -0.27 -4.36 3.60
C LYS A 653 0.53 -3.37 4.44
N GLN A 654 0.83 -2.17 3.92
CA GLN A 654 1.49 -1.12 4.69
C GLN A 654 0.71 -0.84 5.98
N THR A 655 1.38 -0.87 7.11
CA THR A 655 0.82 -0.57 8.43
C THR A 655 1.21 0.83 8.87
N GLU A 656 0.49 1.31 9.87
CA GLU A 656 0.85 2.51 10.61
C GLU A 656 2.19 2.33 11.32
N THR A 657 2.97 3.41 11.41
CA THR A 657 4.25 3.44 12.10
C THR A 657 4.29 4.61 13.07
N GLU A 658 4.72 4.34 14.31
CA GLU A 658 5.03 5.38 15.28
C GLU A 658 6.51 5.77 15.15
N VAL A 659 6.77 7.08 15.13
CA VAL A 659 8.12 7.63 15.08
C VAL A 659 8.31 8.53 16.29
N LYS A 660 9.33 8.24 17.10
CA LYS A 660 9.72 9.05 18.25
C LYS A 660 10.94 9.88 17.88
N LEU A 661 10.85 11.19 18.05
CA LEU A 661 11.92 12.13 17.72
C LEU A 661 12.32 12.93 18.96
N GLU A 662 13.62 13.16 19.10
CA GLU A 662 14.18 14.12 20.04
C GLU A 662 14.59 15.37 19.29
N ILE A 663 13.96 16.51 19.61
CA ILE A 663 14.10 17.77 18.87
C ILE A 663 14.50 18.91 19.80
N GLY A 664 15.19 19.90 19.24
CA GLY A 664 15.56 21.13 19.94
C GLY A 664 14.53 22.25 19.79
N ALA A 665 13.72 22.21 18.74
CA ALA A 665 12.65 23.18 18.49
C ALA A 665 11.52 22.59 17.65
N VAL A 666 10.33 23.18 17.76
CA VAL A 666 9.14 22.86 16.96
C VAL A 666 8.53 24.12 16.35
N ILE A 667 8.07 24.03 15.09
CA ILE A 667 7.27 25.06 14.42
C ILE A 667 5.87 24.52 14.16
N LEU A 668 4.86 25.26 14.64
CA LEU A 668 3.43 24.96 14.47
C LEU A 668 2.67 26.16 13.89
N PRO A 669 1.52 25.94 13.22
CA PRO A 669 0.61 27.01 12.83
C PRO A 669 0.05 27.76 14.06
N GLN A 670 -0.21 29.06 13.92
CA GLN A 670 -0.76 29.90 15.00
C GLN A 670 -2.10 29.40 15.57
N ALA A 671 -2.95 28.80 14.74
CA ALA A 671 -4.30 28.37 15.12
C ALA A 671 -4.36 27.06 15.93
N GLU A 672 -3.25 26.32 16.04
CA GLU A 672 -3.25 24.97 16.62
C GLU A 672 -2.87 25.00 18.10
N SER A 673 -3.87 25.01 18.98
CA SER A 673 -3.71 25.14 20.44
C SER A 673 -3.74 23.80 21.21
N ALA A 674 -4.12 22.69 20.55
CA ALA A 674 -4.53 21.47 21.24
C ALA A 674 -3.39 20.55 21.74
N HIS A 675 -2.14 20.73 21.30
CA HIS A 675 -1.09 19.71 21.45
C HIS A 675 0.10 20.09 22.33
N CYS A 676 0.07 21.19 23.10
CA CYS A 676 1.34 21.72 23.63
C CYS A 676 1.26 22.54 24.94
N ASN A 677 1.91 22.03 25.99
CA ASN A 677 2.25 22.74 27.24
C ASN A 677 3.73 23.19 27.30
N LEU A 678 4.41 23.31 26.15
CA LEU A 678 5.81 23.75 26.13
C LEU A 678 5.94 25.25 26.44
N THR A 679 6.82 25.58 27.39
CA THR A 679 7.20 26.96 27.73
C THR A 679 8.41 27.46 26.92
N ARG A 680 9.21 26.56 26.35
CA ARG A 680 10.40 26.88 25.52
C ARG A 680 10.49 25.96 24.31
N GLY A 681 11.06 26.46 23.21
CA GLY A 681 11.31 25.70 21.98
C GLY A 681 10.10 25.56 21.03
N LEU A 682 8.96 26.19 21.36
CA LEU A 682 7.79 26.29 20.48
C LEU A 682 7.80 27.63 19.71
N TYR A 683 7.65 27.55 18.39
CA TYR A 683 7.55 28.71 17.51
C TYR A 683 6.25 28.62 16.71
N ARG A 684 5.47 29.71 16.70
CA ARG A 684 4.18 29.77 15.99
C ARG A 684 4.27 30.67 14.76
N VAL A 685 3.77 30.19 13.63
CA VAL A 685 3.84 30.91 12.34
C VAL A 685 2.45 31.05 11.71
N ASP A 686 2.25 32.11 10.92
CA ASP A 686 1.10 32.20 10.03
C ASP A 686 1.42 31.38 8.78
N PRO A 687 0.67 30.29 8.49
CA PRO A 687 0.99 29.37 7.41
C PRO A 687 1.13 30.01 6.02
N ARG A 688 0.50 31.18 5.82
CA ARG A 688 0.50 31.90 4.54
C ARG A 688 1.63 32.92 4.44
N ASN A 689 2.25 33.30 5.56
CA ASN A 689 3.26 34.34 5.60
C ASN A 689 4.67 33.76 5.64
N ILE A 690 5.34 33.77 4.49
CA ILE A 690 6.72 33.27 4.31
C ILE A 690 7.72 33.95 5.25
N LEU A 691 7.60 35.26 5.49
CA LEU A 691 8.48 35.99 6.40
C LEU A 691 8.36 35.49 7.85
N SER A 692 7.16 35.04 8.25
CA SER A 692 6.97 34.46 9.58
C SER A 692 7.72 33.12 9.74
N GLY A 693 7.82 32.35 8.66
CA GLY A 693 8.62 31.12 8.59
C GLY A 693 10.10 31.40 8.77
N SER A 694 10.68 32.28 7.95
CA SER A 694 12.08 32.70 8.07
C SER A 694 12.39 33.34 9.42
N ALA A 695 11.46 34.11 10.00
CA ALA A 695 11.62 34.67 11.33
C ALA A 695 11.72 33.61 12.43
N ALA A 696 10.87 32.58 12.38
CA ALA A 696 10.97 31.44 13.29
C ALA A 696 12.31 30.72 13.13
N ALA A 697 12.73 30.49 11.88
CA ALA A 697 14.01 29.87 11.56
C ALA A 697 15.20 30.66 12.16
N GLY A 698 15.24 31.98 12.00
CA GLY A 698 16.32 32.83 12.54
C GLY A 698 16.42 32.78 14.07
N ARG A 699 15.28 32.75 14.77
CA ARG A 699 15.26 32.61 16.24
C ARG A 699 15.72 31.23 16.69
N ILE A 700 15.34 30.17 15.96
CA ILE A 700 15.79 28.80 16.25
C ILE A 700 17.30 28.68 16.02
N MET A 701 17.82 29.25 14.93
CA MET A 701 19.26 29.23 14.64
C MET A 701 20.06 29.97 15.72
N ALA A 702 19.56 31.10 16.23
CA ALA A 702 20.19 31.78 17.37
C ALA A 702 20.19 30.91 18.63
N ALA A 703 19.09 30.20 18.90
CA ALA A 703 18.96 29.34 20.08
C ALA A 703 19.79 28.04 20.03
N LEU A 704 19.88 27.40 18.85
CA LEU A 704 20.58 26.12 18.67
C LEU A 704 22.02 26.27 18.15
N THR A 705 22.38 27.48 17.71
CA THR A 705 23.71 27.86 17.22
C THR A 705 24.31 26.83 16.24
N PRO A 706 23.67 26.59 15.07
CA PRO A 706 24.12 25.55 14.16
C PRO A 706 25.52 25.87 13.67
N ARG A 707 26.42 24.89 13.78
CA ARG A 707 27.71 24.95 13.10
C ARG A 707 27.52 24.36 11.71
N PRO A 708 27.95 25.05 10.64
CA PRO A 708 27.90 24.48 9.31
C PRO A 708 28.67 23.16 9.33
N ALA A 709 28.03 22.07 8.89
CA ALA A 709 28.74 20.83 8.61
C ALA A 709 29.71 21.14 7.46
N LEU A 710 30.99 21.30 7.78
CA LEU A 710 32.06 21.33 6.79
C LEU A 710 32.14 19.93 6.18
N VAL A 711 31.26 19.62 5.23
CA VAL A 711 31.54 18.54 4.30
C VAL A 711 32.71 19.04 3.47
N SER A 712 33.90 18.53 3.76
CA SER A 712 35.06 18.73 2.90
C SER A 712 34.82 17.97 1.59
N ILE A 713 34.12 18.60 0.64
CA ILE A 713 34.29 18.20 -0.75
C ILE A 713 35.58 18.88 -1.20
N GLY A 714 36.70 18.23 -0.91
CA GLY A 714 37.90 18.50 -1.69
C GLY A 714 37.58 18.17 -3.15
N PRO A 715 37.99 18.98 -4.12
CA PRO A 715 38.04 18.50 -5.49
C PRO A 715 39.07 17.36 -5.51
N GLN A 716 38.64 16.10 -5.46
CA GLN A 716 39.34 15.09 -6.25
C GLN A 716 38.85 15.27 -7.68
N ILE A 717 39.28 16.39 -8.29
CA ILE A 717 39.41 16.43 -9.74
C ILE A 717 40.53 15.44 -10.01
N VAL A 718 40.16 14.18 -10.24
CA VAL A 718 41.08 13.23 -10.83
C VAL A 718 41.25 13.71 -12.27
N SER A 719 42.33 14.46 -12.49
CA SER A 719 42.90 14.74 -13.80
C SER A 719 42.94 13.44 -14.57
N SER A 720 42.04 13.29 -15.53
CA SER A 720 42.05 12.16 -16.43
C SER A 720 41.91 12.73 -17.83
N CYS A 721 43.06 12.96 -18.48
CA CYS A 721 43.19 13.03 -19.93
C CYS A 721 42.85 11.68 -20.60
N GLN A 722 41.92 10.90 -20.03
CA GLN A 722 41.51 9.61 -20.53
C GLN A 722 40.53 9.78 -21.69
N ALA A 723 40.64 8.89 -22.67
CA ALA A 723 39.69 8.86 -23.78
C ALA A 723 38.24 8.72 -23.28
N PRO A 724 37.26 9.38 -23.93
CA PRO A 724 35.87 9.30 -23.52
C PRO A 724 35.36 7.85 -23.64
N ARG A 725 34.93 7.29 -22.51
CA ARG A 725 34.26 5.99 -22.38
C ARG A 725 32.82 6.23 -21.98
N ILE A 726 31.96 6.30 -22.99
CA ILE A 726 30.59 6.77 -22.87
C ILE A 726 29.63 5.59 -22.74
N GLY A 727 28.77 5.61 -21.72
CA GLY A 727 27.58 4.75 -21.67
C GLY A 727 26.33 5.53 -22.05
N VAL A 728 25.48 4.95 -22.89
CA VAL A 728 24.17 5.53 -23.22
C VAL A 728 23.09 4.69 -22.56
N PHE A 729 22.30 5.32 -21.70
CA PHE A 729 21.19 4.68 -20.99
C PHE A 729 19.87 5.22 -21.52
N LEU A 730 19.02 4.34 -22.04
CA LEU A 730 17.71 4.67 -22.59
C LEU A 730 16.63 4.27 -21.57
N CYS A 731 15.85 5.22 -21.08
CA CYS A 731 14.77 4.93 -20.12
C CYS A 731 13.48 4.59 -20.85
N GLU A 732 12.84 3.47 -20.50
CA GLU A 732 11.53 3.09 -21.04
C GLU A 732 10.37 3.76 -20.30
N CYS A 733 10.61 4.23 -19.08
CA CYS A 733 9.60 4.74 -18.14
C CYS A 733 8.42 3.76 -18.00
N GLU A 734 8.75 2.48 -17.77
CA GLU A 734 7.79 1.36 -17.71
C GLU A 734 6.94 1.16 -18.98
N GLY A 735 7.49 1.52 -20.14
CA GLY A 735 6.84 1.39 -21.44
C GLY A 735 6.11 2.65 -21.92
N GLN A 736 6.05 3.71 -21.12
CA GLN A 736 5.46 4.98 -21.56
C GLN A 736 6.25 5.63 -22.71
N ILE A 737 7.58 5.49 -22.69
CA ILE A 737 8.47 5.94 -23.78
C ILE A 737 8.54 4.86 -24.86
N ALA A 738 8.79 3.60 -24.48
CA ALA A 738 8.98 2.50 -25.43
C ALA A 738 7.72 2.20 -26.28
N ALA A 739 6.52 2.56 -25.82
CA ALA A 739 5.30 2.46 -26.62
C ALA A 739 5.26 3.43 -27.82
N ARG A 740 6.14 4.44 -27.84
CA ARG A 740 6.17 5.50 -28.86
C ARG A 740 7.54 5.67 -29.51
N VAL A 741 8.60 5.18 -28.89
CA VAL A 741 9.97 5.27 -29.39
C VAL A 741 10.53 3.86 -29.48
N ASP A 742 11.02 3.48 -30.66
CA ASP A 742 11.72 2.21 -30.86
C ASP A 742 13.13 2.30 -30.27
N LEU A 743 13.25 1.98 -28.98
CA LEU A 743 14.51 2.07 -28.24
C LEU A 743 15.55 1.05 -28.71
N GLU A 744 15.13 -0.05 -29.35
CA GLU A 744 16.05 -1.01 -29.95
C GLU A 744 16.73 -0.40 -31.18
N LYS A 745 15.95 0.21 -32.08
CA LYS A 745 16.48 0.96 -33.23
C LYS A 745 17.36 2.13 -32.81
N VAL A 746 16.97 2.87 -31.77
CA VAL A 746 17.83 3.92 -31.17
C VAL A 746 19.14 3.28 -30.72
N GLY A 747 19.09 2.23 -29.90
CA GLY A 747 20.28 1.58 -29.34
C GLY A 747 21.24 1.05 -30.40
N ASN A 748 20.72 0.35 -31.41
CA ASN A 748 21.49 -0.19 -32.53
C ASN A 748 22.17 0.90 -33.38
N THR A 749 21.52 2.06 -33.50
CA THR A 749 22.09 3.21 -34.23
C THR A 749 23.17 3.89 -33.39
N ILE A 750 22.88 4.13 -32.11
CA ILE A 750 23.78 4.86 -31.21
C ILE A 750 25.06 4.06 -30.89
N LYS A 751 24.97 2.73 -30.77
CA LYS A 751 26.12 1.85 -30.50
C LYS A 751 27.24 1.95 -31.54
N LYS A 752 26.96 2.44 -32.76
CA LYS A 752 27.94 2.63 -33.83
C LYS A 752 28.84 3.86 -33.64
N ASN A 753 28.54 4.73 -32.69
CA ASN A 753 29.30 5.97 -32.46
C ASN A 753 30.61 5.68 -31.72
N THR A 754 31.69 6.33 -32.16
CA THR A 754 33.00 6.22 -31.53
C THR A 754 32.97 6.67 -30.06
N GLY A 755 33.58 5.87 -29.17
CA GLY A 755 33.63 6.16 -27.73
C GLY A 755 32.42 5.66 -26.93
N VAL A 756 31.35 5.17 -27.59
CA VAL A 756 30.23 4.51 -26.91
C VAL A 756 30.61 3.06 -26.58
N MET A 757 30.78 2.76 -25.30
CA MET A 757 31.15 1.43 -24.82
C MET A 757 29.92 0.52 -24.67
N VAL A 758 28.82 1.08 -24.21
CA VAL A 758 27.59 0.35 -23.91
C VAL A 758 26.37 1.21 -24.22
N VAL A 759 25.33 0.57 -24.77
CA VAL A 759 23.98 1.13 -24.80
C VAL A 759 23.09 0.17 -24.02
N HIS A 760 22.40 0.67 -23.01
CA HIS A 760 21.56 -0.14 -22.14
C HIS A 760 20.20 0.50 -21.94
N THR A 761 19.16 -0.32 -21.90
CA THR A 761 17.79 0.15 -21.70
C THR A 761 17.37 -0.12 -20.25
N LEU A 762 16.95 0.94 -19.54
CA LEU A 762 16.50 0.90 -18.16
C LEU A 762 14.97 0.94 -18.10
N GLY A 763 14.34 0.13 -17.25
CA GLY A 763 12.89 0.21 -17.02
C GLY A 763 12.45 1.61 -16.56
N SER A 764 13.04 2.10 -15.46
CA SER A 764 12.80 3.45 -14.94
C SER A 764 14.04 4.04 -14.26
N SER A 765 14.62 5.09 -14.86
CA SER A 765 15.83 5.78 -14.35
C SER A 765 15.66 6.53 -13.04
N CYS A 766 14.44 6.65 -12.51
CA CYS A 766 14.15 7.34 -11.26
C CYS A 766 13.93 6.37 -10.08
N THR A 767 14.10 5.07 -10.28
CA THR A 767 13.94 4.02 -9.25
C THR A 767 15.30 3.60 -8.71
N ALA A 768 15.34 3.00 -7.51
CA ALA A 768 16.59 2.52 -6.91
C ALA A 768 17.23 1.43 -7.79
N GLU A 769 16.42 0.52 -8.31
CA GLU A 769 16.84 -0.58 -9.19
C GLU A 769 17.44 -0.06 -10.50
N GLY A 770 16.80 0.94 -11.12
CA GLY A 770 17.31 1.56 -12.35
C GLY A 770 18.63 2.31 -12.13
N ILE A 771 18.78 2.98 -10.99
CA ILE A 771 20.02 3.70 -10.63
C ILE A 771 21.14 2.72 -10.29
N GLN A 772 20.85 1.65 -9.54
CA GLN A 772 21.80 0.59 -9.23
C GLN A 772 22.32 -0.07 -10.50
N ALA A 773 21.43 -0.47 -11.42
CA ALA A 773 21.83 -1.07 -12.70
C ALA A 773 22.74 -0.13 -13.52
N LEU A 774 22.45 1.17 -13.52
CA LEU A 774 23.28 2.17 -14.19
C LEU A 774 24.70 2.19 -13.61
N TYR A 775 24.85 2.26 -12.28
CA TYR A 775 26.17 2.32 -11.64
C TYR A 775 26.94 1.00 -11.74
N GLU A 776 26.27 -0.14 -11.63
CA GLU A 776 26.90 -1.46 -11.81
C GLU A 776 27.48 -1.61 -13.23
N ILE A 777 26.73 -1.20 -14.25
CA ILE A 777 27.21 -1.18 -15.64
C ILE A 777 28.34 -0.16 -15.79
N ALA A 778 28.22 1.03 -15.19
CA ALA A 778 29.25 2.04 -15.26
C ALA A 778 30.59 1.58 -14.67
N GLY A 779 30.56 0.89 -13.53
CA GLY A 779 31.74 0.29 -12.92
C GLY A 779 32.32 -0.85 -13.76
N ARG A 780 31.47 -1.79 -14.22
CA ARG A 780 31.90 -2.94 -15.04
C ARG A 780 32.55 -2.52 -16.35
N GLU A 781 31.96 -1.55 -17.05
CA GLU A 781 32.45 -1.04 -18.33
C GLU A 781 33.47 0.09 -18.16
N GLN A 782 33.86 0.44 -16.93
CA GLN A 782 34.80 1.54 -16.61
C GLN A 782 34.43 2.83 -17.36
N LEU A 783 33.17 3.24 -17.27
CA LEU A 783 32.69 4.46 -17.91
C LEU A 783 33.22 5.69 -17.18
N ASN A 784 33.46 6.77 -17.92
CA ASN A 784 33.75 8.08 -17.35
C ASN A 784 32.69 9.14 -17.74
N ARG A 785 31.82 8.83 -18.71
CA ARG A 785 30.75 9.71 -19.19
C ARG A 785 29.47 8.91 -19.44
N ILE A 786 28.32 9.53 -19.14
CA ILE A 786 26.99 8.93 -19.28
C ILE A 786 26.07 9.88 -20.02
N VAL A 787 25.41 9.37 -21.06
CA VAL A 787 24.20 9.98 -21.63
C VAL A 787 23.00 9.23 -21.09
N LEU A 788 22.13 9.91 -20.34
CA LEU A 788 20.87 9.35 -19.88
C LEU A 788 19.71 9.97 -20.67
N ALA A 789 19.15 9.19 -21.59
CA ALA A 789 17.97 9.55 -22.34
C ALA A 789 16.72 9.15 -21.56
N ALA A 790 16.09 10.11 -20.89
CA ALA A 790 14.98 9.87 -19.97
C ALA A 790 13.97 11.05 -19.95
N CYS A 791 13.20 11.19 -18.87
CA CYS A 791 12.33 12.35 -18.65
C CYS A 791 13.03 13.54 -18.01
N SER A 792 14.21 13.33 -17.42
CA SER A 792 15.06 14.40 -16.88
C SER A 792 15.71 15.17 -18.02
N CYS A 793 15.74 16.50 -17.91
CA CYS A 793 16.12 17.40 -19.01
C CYS A 793 17.40 18.20 -18.77
N CYS A 794 17.96 18.20 -17.56
CA CYS A 794 19.18 18.95 -17.26
C CYS A 794 19.99 18.32 -16.11
N SER A 795 21.31 18.37 -16.23
CA SER A 795 22.29 17.89 -15.23
C SER A 795 22.72 18.97 -14.22
N ALA A 796 22.15 20.17 -14.31
CA ALA A 796 22.41 21.27 -13.38
C ALA A 796 22.09 20.88 -11.93
N ASP A 797 22.53 21.63 -10.92
CA ASP A 797 22.12 21.45 -9.50
C ASP A 797 21.01 22.44 -9.11
N GLN A 798 19.94 22.50 -9.91
CA GLN A 798 18.80 23.40 -9.66
C GLN A 798 17.44 22.76 -9.87
N VAL A 799 16.47 23.08 -9.02
CA VAL A 799 15.07 22.70 -9.26
C VAL A 799 14.42 23.84 -10.04
N CYS A 800 14.15 23.63 -11.33
CA CYS A 800 13.43 24.61 -12.12
C CYS A 800 11.91 24.42 -12.00
N TYR A 801 11.13 25.41 -12.44
CA TYR A 801 9.67 25.37 -12.40
C TYR A 801 9.05 24.20 -13.18
N SER A 802 9.78 23.66 -14.18
CA SER A 802 9.37 22.49 -14.96
C SER A 802 9.74 21.16 -14.30
N CYS A 803 10.46 21.16 -13.17
CA CYS A 803 10.82 19.92 -12.49
C CYS A 803 9.58 19.22 -11.93
N SER A 804 9.60 17.88 -12.01
CA SER A 804 8.65 17.02 -11.32
C SER A 804 9.34 16.27 -10.19
N PHE A 805 8.56 15.67 -9.31
CA PHE A 805 9.06 14.79 -8.26
C PHE A 805 10.01 13.71 -8.79
N GLN A 806 9.65 13.06 -9.90
CA GLN A 806 10.45 12.00 -10.51
C GLN A 806 11.78 12.53 -11.08
N ARG A 807 11.78 13.73 -11.68
CA ARG A 807 13.01 14.37 -12.20
C ARG A 807 13.97 14.71 -11.05
N VAL A 808 13.42 15.23 -9.95
CA VAL A 808 14.18 15.55 -8.74
C VAL A 808 14.73 14.29 -8.09
N ARG A 809 13.91 13.25 -7.94
CA ARG A 809 14.34 11.94 -7.41
C ARG A 809 15.43 11.31 -8.26
N CYS A 810 15.26 11.31 -9.59
CA CYS A 810 16.28 10.81 -10.53
C CYS A 810 17.60 11.58 -10.36
N ARG A 811 17.57 12.91 -10.40
CA ARG A 811 18.80 13.72 -10.27
C ARG A 811 19.45 13.60 -8.90
N SER A 812 18.67 13.49 -7.83
CA SER A 812 19.16 13.22 -6.47
C SER A 812 19.87 11.86 -6.40
N ALA A 813 19.25 10.79 -6.93
CA ALA A 813 19.84 9.46 -6.96
C ALA A 813 21.10 9.35 -7.85
N LEU A 814 21.20 10.20 -8.89
CA LEU A 814 22.41 10.36 -9.70
C LEU A 814 23.50 11.21 -9.02
N GLY A 815 23.26 11.76 -7.83
CA GLY A 815 24.21 12.66 -7.16
C GLY A 815 24.34 14.03 -7.84
N LEU A 816 23.38 14.42 -8.69
CA LEU A 816 23.36 15.70 -9.39
C LEU A 816 22.76 16.84 -8.56
N LEU A 817 22.14 16.51 -7.42
CA LEU A 817 21.53 17.48 -6.51
C LEU A 817 22.25 17.49 -5.16
N GLY A 818 22.86 18.61 -4.78
CA GLY A 818 23.46 18.84 -3.47
C GLY A 818 24.99 18.77 -3.39
N SER A 819 25.52 19.23 -2.25
CA SER A 819 26.94 19.28 -1.87
C SER A 819 27.48 17.94 -1.34
N GLN A 820 26.93 16.81 -1.79
CA GLN A 820 27.53 15.49 -1.60
C GLN A 820 27.35 14.71 -2.90
N ARG A 821 28.34 14.81 -3.78
CA ARG A 821 28.45 13.99 -5.00
C ARG A 821 28.87 12.54 -4.74
N VAL A 822 28.85 12.08 -3.48
CA VAL A 822 29.30 10.74 -3.10
C VAL A 822 28.15 10.00 -2.41
N ASN A 823 27.40 9.23 -3.19
CA ASN A 823 26.60 8.14 -2.67
C ASN A 823 27.56 7.16 -1.97
N PRO A 824 27.31 6.65 -0.76
CA PRO A 824 28.21 5.70 -0.08
C PRO A 824 28.52 4.43 -0.91
N ALA A 825 27.71 4.10 -1.93
CA ALA A 825 28.02 3.07 -2.92
C ALA A 825 29.11 3.46 -3.96
N GLN A 826 29.64 4.70 -3.90
CA GLN A 826 30.58 5.30 -4.86
C GLN A 826 32.00 5.53 -4.28
N SER A 827 32.36 4.97 -3.12
CA SER A 827 33.71 5.22 -2.56
C SER A 827 34.84 4.80 -3.51
N ASP A 828 34.56 3.87 -4.43
CA ASP A 828 35.57 3.21 -5.27
C ASP A 828 35.40 3.49 -6.79
N LEU A 829 34.42 4.31 -7.21
CA LEU A 829 34.16 4.63 -8.62
C LEU A 829 34.79 5.96 -9.05
N THR A 830 35.28 6.01 -10.30
CA THR A 830 35.74 7.25 -10.93
C THR A 830 34.56 8.24 -11.05
N PRO A 831 34.76 9.56 -10.85
CA PRO A 831 33.67 10.54 -10.99
C PRO A 831 33.03 10.47 -12.38
N LEU A 832 31.71 10.22 -12.44
CA LEU A 832 30.96 10.12 -13.69
C LEU A 832 30.39 11.48 -14.12
N GLU A 833 30.59 11.83 -15.38
CA GLU A 833 29.89 12.97 -16.00
C GLU A 833 28.54 12.55 -16.59
N PHE A 834 27.52 13.39 -16.44
CA PHE A 834 26.17 13.12 -16.94
C PHE A 834 25.69 14.19 -17.93
N GLU A 835 25.21 13.75 -19.10
CA GLU A 835 24.40 14.53 -20.04
C GLU A 835 22.98 13.93 -20.09
N LEU A 836 21.95 14.74 -19.86
CA LEU A 836 20.56 14.27 -19.82
C LEU A 836 19.82 14.67 -21.09
N VAL A 837 19.17 13.71 -21.74
CA VAL A 837 18.39 13.94 -22.95
C VAL A 837 16.92 13.67 -22.66
N ASN A 838 16.08 14.70 -22.80
CA ASN A 838 14.64 14.53 -22.55
C ASN A 838 13.94 13.88 -23.75
N ILE A 839 13.81 12.55 -23.73
CA ILE A 839 13.12 11.80 -24.79
C ILE A 839 11.63 11.58 -24.49
N ARG A 840 11.17 11.84 -23.26
CA ARG A 840 9.75 11.66 -22.90
C ARG A 840 8.91 12.83 -23.38
N GLU A 841 9.20 14.04 -22.92
CA GLU A 841 8.42 15.22 -23.25
C GLU A 841 8.83 15.86 -24.59
N GLN A 842 10.03 15.62 -25.12
CA GLN A 842 10.42 16.19 -26.43
C GLN A 842 10.24 15.23 -27.61
N CYS A 843 10.22 13.91 -27.37
CA CYS A 843 10.05 12.90 -28.42
C CYS A 843 8.73 12.14 -28.24
N ALA A 844 8.63 11.28 -27.23
CA ALA A 844 7.52 10.34 -27.07
C ALA A 844 6.15 11.05 -27.02
N LEU A 845 5.93 11.97 -26.08
CA LEU A 845 4.61 12.60 -25.89
C LEU A 845 4.21 13.58 -27.00
N VAL A 846 5.18 14.16 -27.72
CA VAL A 846 4.91 15.14 -28.79
C VAL A 846 4.55 14.44 -30.11
N HIS A 847 5.03 13.22 -30.33
CA HIS A 847 4.79 12.44 -31.55
C HIS A 847 3.82 11.28 -31.27
N ASP A 848 2.76 11.53 -30.50
CA ASP A 848 1.76 10.49 -30.21
C ASP A 848 1.15 9.97 -31.52
N GLY A 849 1.13 8.64 -31.69
CA GLY A 849 0.73 8.00 -32.95
C GLY A 849 1.75 8.05 -34.10
N GLN A 850 2.94 8.66 -33.93
CA GLN A 850 4.00 8.77 -34.96
C GLN A 850 5.34 8.20 -34.48
N ALA A 851 5.39 6.90 -34.19
CA ALA A 851 6.53 6.27 -33.54
C ALA A 851 7.86 6.42 -34.30
N GLU A 852 7.82 6.39 -35.64
CA GLU A 852 9.03 6.58 -36.45
C GLU A 852 9.60 8.00 -36.35
N ALA A 853 8.73 9.03 -36.30
CA ALA A 853 9.16 10.41 -36.10
C ALA A 853 9.76 10.60 -34.70
N ALA A 854 9.12 10.03 -33.68
CA ALA A 854 9.63 10.04 -32.31
C ALA A 854 11.03 9.40 -32.23
N THR A 855 11.20 8.23 -32.85
CA THR A 855 12.45 7.47 -32.90
C THR A 855 13.56 8.23 -33.59
N ARG A 856 13.30 8.81 -34.77
CA ARG A 856 14.28 9.66 -35.49
C ARG A 856 14.71 10.85 -34.64
N LYS A 857 13.76 11.54 -34.01
CA LYS A 857 14.07 12.68 -33.13
C LYS A 857 14.89 12.25 -31.92
N THR A 858 14.58 11.10 -31.32
CA THR A 858 15.37 10.54 -30.21
C THR A 858 16.81 10.25 -30.64
N ILE A 859 17.03 9.64 -31.81
CA ILE A 859 18.38 9.39 -32.34
C ILE A 859 19.14 10.72 -32.49
N ALA A 860 18.53 11.73 -33.12
CA ALA A 860 19.16 13.03 -33.33
C ALA A 860 19.56 13.71 -32.02
N LEU A 861 18.66 13.72 -31.01
CA LEU A 861 18.95 14.32 -29.71
C LEU A 861 20.05 13.58 -28.94
N VAL A 862 20.10 12.24 -29.02
CA VAL A 862 21.16 11.46 -28.37
C VAL A 862 22.50 11.64 -29.10
N GLN A 863 22.51 11.71 -30.43
CA GLN A 863 23.71 12.02 -31.21
C GLN A 863 24.26 13.42 -30.88
N ALA A 864 23.39 14.41 -30.76
CA ALA A 864 23.77 15.75 -30.32
C ALA A 864 24.44 15.74 -28.94
N ALA A 865 23.87 15.00 -27.98
CA ALA A 865 24.45 14.84 -26.64
C ALA A 865 25.82 14.14 -26.67
N LEU A 866 25.99 13.12 -27.52
CA LEU A 866 27.28 12.46 -27.72
C LEU A 866 28.33 13.39 -28.33
N ALA A 867 27.96 14.17 -29.34
CA ALA A 867 28.83 15.15 -29.97
C ALA A 867 29.29 16.20 -28.96
N LYS A 868 28.36 16.73 -28.15
CA LYS A 868 28.65 17.66 -27.04
C LYS A 868 29.65 17.08 -26.05
N LEU A 869 29.40 15.85 -25.58
CA LEU A 869 30.26 15.18 -24.62
C LEU A 869 31.64 14.90 -25.20
N SER A 870 31.78 14.61 -26.49
CA SER A 870 33.08 14.30 -27.11
C SER A 870 34.06 15.49 -27.15
N LYS A 871 33.55 16.73 -27.05
CA LYS A 871 34.33 17.98 -27.21
C LYS A 871 34.53 18.78 -25.90
N ARG A 872 34.17 18.21 -24.74
CA ARG A 872 34.27 18.93 -23.47
C ARG A 872 35.72 19.18 -23.04
N GLN A 873 36.04 20.43 -22.68
CA GLN A 873 37.33 20.85 -22.09
C GLN A 873 37.12 21.31 -20.64
N GLU A 874 38.06 21.00 -19.74
CA GLU A 874 38.01 21.45 -18.34
C GLU A 874 38.56 22.88 -18.20
N GLN A 875 37.84 23.75 -17.49
CA GLN A 875 38.34 25.07 -17.06
C GLN A 875 38.19 25.21 -15.54
N SER A 876 39.31 25.40 -14.83
CA SER A 876 39.31 25.71 -13.39
C SER A 876 39.35 27.22 -13.18
N VAL A 877 38.39 27.77 -12.41
CA VAL A 877 38.46 29.15 -11.90
C VAL A 877 38.63 29.11 -10.38
N GLU A 878 39.53 29.91 -9.82
CA GLU A 878 39.77 29.99 -8.38
C GLU A 878 38.67 30.83 -7.69
N PHE A 879 38.16 30.39 -6.53
CA PHE A 879 37.12 31.11 -5.78
C PHE A 879 37.55 31.33 -4.32
N LYS A 880 37.45 32.58 -3.84
CA LYS A 880 37.75 32.93 -2.44
C LYS A 880 36.49 32.81 -1.59
N LYS A 881 36.56 32.03 -0.50
CA LYS A 881 35.42 31.84 0.42
C LYS A 881 35.07 33.16 1.11
N PRO A 882 33.79 33.55 1.20
CA PRO A 882 33.41 34.79 1.85
C PRO A 882 33.65 34.79 3.37
N GLU A 883 34.01 35.96 3.88
CA GLU A 883 34.11 36.25 5.31
C GLU A 883 32.70 36.23 5.94
N ARG A 884 32.60 35.81 7.20
CA ARG A 884 31.33 35.82 7.95
C ARG A 884 31.09 37.20 8.56
N THR A 885 30.96 38.20 7.72
CA THR A 885 30.73 39.59 8.13
C THR A 885 29.50 40.15 7.42
N VAL A 886 28.73 40.97 8.13
CA VAL A 886 27.52 41.61 7.63
C VAL A 886 27.51 43.08 8.03
N LEU A 887 27.07 43.96 7.14
CA LEU A 887 26.82 45.36 7.46
C LEU A 887 25.31 45.64 7.45
N ILE A 888 24.78 46.07 8.59
CA ILE A 888 23.38 46.50 8.71
C ILE A 888 23.34 48.02 8.51
N MET A 889 22.48 48.47 7.58
CA MET A 889 22.33 49.86 7.18
C MET A 889 20.91 50.35 7.41
N GLY A 890 20.78 51.51 8.05
CA GLY A 890 19.51 52.20 8.26
C GLY A 890 19.09 52.36 9.72
N GLN A 891 17.95 53.01 9.96
CA GLN A 891 17.48 53.41 11.30
C GLN A 891 16.24 52.63 11.81
N GLY A 892 15.78 51.61 11.08
CA GLY A 892 14.59 50.83 11.45
C GLY A 892 14.80 49.91 12.64
N GLY A 893 13.78 49.75 13.48
CA GLY A 893 13.84 48.88 14.67
C GLY A 893 14.04 47.38 14.37
N ALA A 894 13.82 46.93 13.13
CA ALA A 894 14.16 45.57 12.69
C ALA A 894 15.68 45.32 12.66
N ALA A 895 16.48 46.39 12.54
CA ALA A 895 17.94 46.33 12.52
C ALA A 895 18.51 45.81 13.85
N ASP A 896 17.95 46.26 14.98
CA ASP A 896 18.36 45.84 16.32
C ASP A 896 18.09 44.35 16.56
N VAL A 897 16.91 43.86 16.15
CA VAL A 897 16.52 42.45 16.25
C VAL A 897 17.45 41.57 15.40
N CYS A 898 17.71 41.99 14.16
CA CYS A 898 18.62 41.28 13.27
C CYS A 898 20.04 41.19 13.85
N ARG A 899 20.56 42.31 14.38
CA ARG A 899 21.87 42.36 15.04
C ARG A 899 21.95 41.40 16.22
N GLU A 900 20.96 41.43 17.11
CA GLU A 900 20.93 40.62 18.33
C GLU A 900 20.99 39.13 17.99
N LEU A 901 20.19 38.67 17.02
CA LEU A 901 20.18 37.28 16.60
C LEU A 901 21.51 36.87 15.93
N LEU A 902 22.05 37.69 15.04
CA LEU A 902 23.31 37.39 14.35
C LEU A 902 24.53 37.39 15.28
N ALA A 903 24.52 38.20 16.34
CA ALA A 903 25.60 38.25 17.33
C ALA A 903 25.81 36.90 18.05
N THR A 904 24.78 36.05 18.11
CA THR A 904 24.87 34.71 18.72
C THR A 904 25.51 33.65 17.80
N GLN A 905 25.85 33.99 16.55
CA GLN A 905 26.12 33.01 15.47
C GLN A 905 27.52 33.07 14.85
N ASP A 906 28.50 33.67 15.55
CA ASP A 906 29.87 33.85 15.06
C ASP A 906 29.89 34.54 13.68
N ILE A 907 29.15 35.66 13.58
CA ILE A 907 29.08 36.54 12.41
C ILE A 907 29.48 37.94 12.88
N GLY A 908 30.49 38.53 12.25
CA GLY A 908 30.89 39.91 12.54
C GLY A 908 29.85 40.90 12.03
N VAL A 909 29.16 41.59 12.93
CA VAL A 909 28.10 42.55 12.58
C VAL A 909 28.61 43.98 12.66
N GLY A 910 28.67 44.68 11.53
CA GLY A 910 28.86 46.12 11.44
C GLY A 910 27.51 46.84 11.37
N TYR A 911 27.48 48.10 11.81
CA TYR A 911 26.28 48.94 11.78
C TYR A 911 26.58 50.32 11.20
N LEU A 912 25.74 50.80 10.29
CA LEU A 912 25.87 52.12 9.68
C LEU A 912 24.51 52.83 9.62
N ARG A 913 24.39 53.98 10.28
CA ARG A 913 23.13 54.76 10.36
C ARG A 913 22.87 55.66 9.15
N SER A 914 23.90 55.92 8.35
CA SER A 914 23.85 56.79 7.16
C SER A 914 24.26 56.00 5.92
N LEU A 915 23.90 56.49 4.74
CA LEU A 915 24.36 55.86 3.49
C LEU A 915 25.89 55.99 3.34
N PRO A 916 26.58 54.95 2.83
CA PRO A 916 27.99 55.03 2.48
C PRO A 916 28.21 55.87 1.21
N GLU A 917 29.46 56.25 0.93
CA GLU A 917 29.82 57.00 -0.28
C GLU A 917 29.57 56.17 -1.55
N ARG A 918 29.98 54.91 -1.51
CA ARG A 918 29.72 53.90 -2.55
C ARG A 918 29.83 52.49 -2.00
N ILE A 919 29.16 51.56 -2.66
CA ILE A 919 29.28 50.11 -2.44
C ILE A 919 29.65 49.47 -3.77
N GLU A 920 30.73 48.69 -3.78
CA GLU A 920 31.18 47.95 -4.94
C GLU A 920 31.15 46.46 -4.61
N ARG A 921 30.74 45.61 -5.55
CA ARG A 921 30.81 44.15 -5.37
C ARG A 921 32.04 43.62 -6.09
N VAL A 922 32.91 42.93 -5.34
CA VAL A 922 34.23 42.50 -5.79
C VAL A 922 34.45 41.06 -5.34
N ALA A 923 34.68 40.15 -6.29
CA ALA A 923 35.04 38.74 -6.04
C ALA A 923 34.11 37.99 -5.06
N GLY A 924 32.81 38.32 -5.04
CA GLY A 924 31.82 37.69 -4.17
C GLY A 924 31.59 38.40 -2.82
N PHE A 925 32.17 39.59 -2.63
CA PHE A 925 32.07 40.40 -1.42
C PHE A 925 31.59 41.82 -1.73
N PHE A 926 31.07 42.52 -0.72
CA PHE A 926 30.76 43.94 -0.80
C PHE A 926 31.92 44.75 -0.21
N GLN A 927 32.55 45.57 -1.03
CA GLN A 927 33.47 46.62 -0.61
C GLN A 927 32.66 47.89 -0.34
N VAL A 928 32.57 48.28 0.93
CA VAL A 928 31.80 49.46 1.38
C VAL A 928 32.77 50.59 1.72
N PHE A 929 32.55 51.77 1.14
CA PHE A 929 33.40 52.95 1.33
C PHE A 929 32.70 53.98 2.23
N VAL A 930 33.33 54.32 3.35
CA VAL A 930 32.82 55.27 4.34
C VAL A 930 33.96 56.18 4.78
N GLN A 931 33.82 57.49 4.59
CA GLN A 931 34.80 58.51 5.02
C GLN A 931 36.22 58.21 4.51
N GLY A 932 36.34 57.83 3.24
CA GLY A 932 37.62 57.47 2.61
C GLY A 932 38.24 56.14 3.08
N GLN A 933 37.63 55.40 4.01
CA GLN A 933 38.04 54.04 4.38
C GLN A 933 37.16 53.00 3.67
N SER A 934 37.73 51.83 3.37
CA SER A 934 37.00 50.73 2.74
C SER A 934 36.95 49.49 3.65
N ARG A 935 35.79 48.85 3.73
CA ARG A 935 35.57 47.61 4.50
C ARG A 935 34.93 46.55 3.62
N GLN A 936 35.42 45.32 3.73
CA GLN A 936 34.90 44.17 3.01
C GLN A 936 33.87 43.45 3.88
N VAL A 937 32.69 43.16 3.34
CA VAL A 937 31.62 42.41 4.03
C VAL A 937 31.01 41.34 3.14
N GLY A 938 30.58 40.23 3.74
CA GLY A 938 29.96 39.10 3.03
C GLY A 938 28.47 39.27 2.72
N ALA A 939 27.78 40.14 3.46
CA ALA A 939 26.36 40.45 3.27
C ALA A 939 26.00 41.88 3.72
N LEU A 940 24.88 42.39 3.19
CA LEU A 940 24.29 43.68 3.59
C LEU A 940 22.86 43.46 4.07
N VAL A 941 22.46 44.16 5.13
CA VAL A 941 21.06 44.22 5.57
C VAL A 941 20.57 45.65 5.49
N LEU A 942 19.52 45.90 4.73
CA LEU A 942 18.86 47.20 4.60
C LEU A 942 17.67 47.23 5.53
N ALA A 943 17.71 48.05 6.58
CA ALA A 943 16.68 48.14 7.59
C ALA A 943 16.16 49.59 7.71
N PRO A 944 15.37 50.06 6.74
CA PRO A 944 14.78 51.40 6.80
C PRO A 944 13.77 51.52 7.93
N GLN A 945 13.58 52.73 8.45
CA GLN A 945 12.58 53.07 9.45
C GLN A 945 11.24 53.46 8.82
N ASN A 946 11.26 54.08 7.64
CA ASN A 946 10.09 54.68 7.02
C ASN A 946 10.24 54.75 5.48
N HIS A 947 9.17 55.19 4.80
CA HIS A 947 9.12 55.31 3.34
C HIS A 947 10.16 56.28 2.75
N HIS A 948 10.58 57.32 3.50
CA HIS A 948 11.60 58.25 3.03
C HIS A 948 12.95 57.53 2.87
N GLU A 949 13.35 56.79 3.90
CA GLU A 949 14.59 56.01 3.89
C GLU A 949 14.54 54.87 2.86
N ILE A 950 13.36 54.27 2.61
CA ILE A 950 13.17 53.36 1.47
C ILE A 950 13.54 54.07 0.18
N ASN A 951 12.99 55.26 -0.09
CA ASN A 951 13.24 56.00 -1.33
C ASN A 951 14.72 56.39 -1.48
N GLU A 952 15.40 56.75 -0.39
CA GLU A 952 16.84 57.03 -0.39
C GLU A 952 17.65 55.79 -0.73
N LEU A 953 17.37 54.64 -0.10
CA LEU A 953 18.02 53.37 -0.41
C LEU A 953 17.72 52.95 -1.86
N GLN A 954 16.48 53.12 -2.33
CA GLN A 954 16.08 52.78 -3.70
C GLN A 954 16.87 53.60 -4.72
N ARG A 955 17.03 54.91 -4.48
CA ARG A 955 17.86 55.79 -5.31
C ARG A 955 19.33 55.36 -5.28
N PHE A 956 19.86 55.03 -4.09
CA PHE A 956 21.25 54.63 -3.92
C PHE A 956 21.58 53.33 -4.66
N PHE A 957 20.75 52.29 -4.51
CA PHE A 957 20.92 51.00 -5.19
C PHE A 957 20.41 51.00 -6.64
N LYS A 958 19.70 52.06 -7.06
CA LYS A 958 18.96 52.14 -8.34
C LYS A 958 17.96 50.98 -8.51
N GLU A 959 17.30 50.60 -7.43
CA GLU A 959 16.37 49.45 -7.38
C GLU A 959 15.03 49.83 -6.76
N HIS A 960 13.95 49.19 -7.20
CA HIS A 960 12.64 49.31 -6.57
C HIS A 960 12.49 48.22 -5.51
N PHE A 961 12.28 48.59 -4.26
CA PHE A 961 12.17 47.66 -3.12
C PHE A 961 10.73 47.29 -2.75
N HIS A 962 9.76 47.56 -3.63
CA HIS A 962 8.33 47.56 -3.32
C HIS A 962 7.64 46.20 -3.21
N ASP A 963 8.30 45.07 -3.48
CA ASP A 963 7.63 43.77 -3.56
C ASP A 963 8.06 42.81 -2.43
N SER A 964 7.66 43.14 -1.19
CA SER A 964 7.91 42.32 0.01
C SER A 964 7.09 41.03 0.06
N ALA A 965 6.05 40.90 -0.78
CA ALA A 965 5.27 39.69 -0.92
C ALA A 965 6.08 38.50 -1.48
N SER A 966 7.20 38.77 -2.15
CA SER A 966 7.95 37.72 -2.83
C SER A 966 8.70 36.79 -1.88
N GLY A 967 9.10 37.20 -0.66
CA GLY A 967 9.60 36.36 0.46
C GLY A 967 10.69 35.29 0.18
N ALA A 968 11.05 35.08 -1.08
CA ALA A 968 11.65 33.87 -1.58
C ALA A 968 13.09 34.19 -1.92
N ARG A 969 13.98 33.55 -1.18
CA ARG A 969 15.39 33.29 -1.53
C ARG A 969 16.04 34.40 -2.34
N VAL A 970 16.76 35.29 -1.65
CA VAL A 970 17.80 36.15 -2.24
C VAL A 970 17.24 36.98 -3.40
N ARG A 971 16.85 38.23 -3.13
CA ARG A 971 16.36 39.17 -4.15
C ARG A 971 17.17 39.00 -5.46
N LYS A 972 16.45 38.71 -6.55
CA LYS A 972 17.02 38.35 -7.87
C LYS A 972 18.03 39.36 -8.40
N ASN A 973 17.99 40.59 -7.91
CA ASN A 973 18.83 41.68 -8.39
C ASN A 973 20.06 41.95 -7.50
N ASN A 974 20.10 41.52 -6.23
CA ASN A 974 21.25 41.80 -5.36
C ASN A 974 21.51 40.69 -4.32
N PRO A 975 22.17 39.59 -4.72
CA PRO A 975 22.45 38.46 -3.85
C PRO A 975 23.34 38.83 -2.66
N GLY A 976 22.97 38.38 -1.45
CA GLY A 976 23.66 38.78 -0.22
C GLY A 976 23.21 40.14 0.33
N VAL A 977 22.26 40.83 -0.32
CA VAL A 977 21.56 41.98 0.24
C VAL A 977 20.17 41.55 0.72
N VAL A 978 19.90 41.75 2.00
CA VAL A 978 18.65 41.41 2.67
C VAL A 978 17.94 42.70 3.06
N PHE A 979 16.63 42.76 2.90
CA PHE A 979 15.83 43.95 3.21
C PHE A 979 14.80 43.65 4.28
N CYS A 980 14.76 44.49 5.31
CA CYS A 980 13.73 44.46 6.33
C CYS A 980 12.58 45.36 5.87
N ASP A 981 11.39 44.77 5.65
CA ASP A 981 10.18 45.53 5.39
C ASP A 981 9.80 46.35 6.64
N PRO A 982 9.74 47.69 6.56
CA PRO A 982 9.34 48.54 7.68
C PRO A 982 7.84 48.53 7.96
N ASN A 983 7.01 48.06 7.01
CA ASN A 983 5.57 47.87 7.21
C ASN A 983 5.25 46.55 7.90
N ALA A 984 6.18 45.59 7.88
CA ALA A 984 6.06 44.35 8.63
C ALA A 984 6.41 44.57 10.11
N ASN A 985 5.89 43.69 10.97
CA ASN A 985 6.29 43.66 12.38
C ASN A 985 7.83 43.55 12.50
N LYS A 986 8.46 44.44 13.28
CA LYS A 986 9.92 44.55 13.37
C LYS A 986 10.58 43.26 13.88
N GLU A 987 9.91 42.52 14.76
CA GLU A 987 10.40 41.25 15.30
C GLU A 987 10.33 40.10 14.30
N ILE A 988 9.42 40.16 13.32
CA ILE A 988 9.35 39.22 12.19
C ILE A 988 10.37 39.61 11.12
N SER A 989 10.34 40.89 10.70
CA SER A 989 11.19 41.43 9.64
C SER A 989 12.68 41.29 9.97
N GLY A 990 13.09 41.68 11.17
CA GLY A 990 14.48 41.56 11.62
C GLY A 990 14.95 40.12 11.80
N ALA A 991 14.11 39.23 12.36
CA ALA A 991 14.46 37.82 12.52
C ALA A 991 14.53 37.06 11.20
N SER A 992 13.62 37.36 10.26
CA SER A 992 13.68 36.84 8.90
C SER A 992 14.97 37.29 8.21
N ALA A 993 15.36 38.55 8.39
CA ALA A 993 16.60 39.05 7.81
C ALA A 993 17.84 38.33 8.36
N ALA A 994 17.89 38.09 9.67
CA ALA A 994 18.97 37.32 10.29
C ALA A 994 19.09 35.91 9.71
N ALA A 995 17.96 35.20 9.57
CA ALA A 995 17.93 33.86 8.96
C ALA A 995 18.49 33.86 7.52
N GLN A 996 18.03 34.80 6.69
CA GLN A 996 18.46 34.90 5.29
C GLN A 996 19.96 35.21 5.16
N VAL A 997 20.50 36.09 6.01
CA VAL A 997 21.94 36.38 6.06
C VAL A 997 22.74 35.14 6.40
N GLN A 998 22.34 34.41 7.44
CA GLN A 998 23.04 33.20 7.86
C GLN A 998 23.03 32.12 6.77
N VAL A 999 21.86 31.88 6.17
CA VAL A 999 21.70 30.95 5.04
C VAL A 999 22.59 31.33 3.87
N TRP A 1000 22.62 32.62 3.50
CA TRP A 1000 23.48 33.14 2.43
C TRP A 1000 24.96 32.88 2.72
N LEU A 1001 25.44 33.28 3.90
CA LEU A 1001 26.84 33.12 4.30
C LEU A 1001 27.26 31.64 4.37
N ASN A 1002 26.35 30.75 4.79
CA ASN A 1002 26.60 29.31 4.81
C ASN A 1002 26.66 28.72 3.39
N ARG A 1003 25.68 28.99 2.53
CA ARG A 1003 25.68 28.55 1.14
C ARG A 1003 26.94 29.01 0.41
N ALA A 1004 27.32 30.27 0.60
CA ALA A 1004 28.51 30.84 -0.02
C ALA A 1004 29.83 30.18 0.43
N ARG A 1005 29.86 29.57 1.62
CA ARG A 1005 31.01 28.79 2.15
C ARG A 1005 31.02 27.33 1.70
N VAL A 1006 29.84 26.72 1.54
CA VAL A 1006 29.65 25.30 1.19
C VAL A 1006 29.65 25.10 -0.33
N SER A 1007 29.34 26.13 -1.11
CA SER A 1007 29.26 26.08 -2.56
C SER A 1007 30.60 25.64 -3.19
N SER A 1008 30.66 24.39 -3.66
CA SER A 1008 31.66 23.90 -4.61
C SER A 1008 31.01 23.85 -5.99
N GLN A 1009 30.77 25.00 -6.62
CA GLN A 1009 30.22 24.97 -7.98
C GLN A 1009 31.27 24.46 -8.97
N VAL A 1010 30.89 23.38 -9.66
CA VAL A 1010 31.72 22.61 -10.59
C VAL A 1010 31.78 23.24 -11.98
N MET A 1011 30.88 24.17 -12.32
CA MET A 1011 30.74 24.70 -13.69
C MET A 1011 30.74 26.23 -13.60
N LYS A 1012 31.89 26.83 -13.89
CA LYS A 1012 32.13 28.25 -13.65
C LYS A 1012 32.05 29.01 -14.96
N PRO A 1013 31.13 29.97 -15.09
CA PRO A 1013 31.17 30.87 -16.23
C PRO A 1013 32.49 31.66 -16.19
N SER A 1014 33.20 31.67 -17.29
CA SER A 1014 34.46 32.41 -17.45
C SER A 1014 34.24 33.61 -18.37
N VAL A 1015 35.00 34.67 -18.13
CA VAL A 1015 35.01 35.84 -19.00
C VAL A 1015 36.44 36.06 -19.45
N ASP A 1016 36.66 36.08 -20.77
CA ASP A 1016 37.93 36.48 -21.36
C ASP A 1016 38.07 38.02 -21.26
N PRO A 1017 38.95 38.53 -20.40
CA PRO A 1017 39.11 39.98 -20.21
C PRO A 1017 39.70 40.67 -21.44
N THR A 1018 40.35 39.93 -22.36
CA THR A 1018 40.92 40.50 -23.59
C THR A 1018 39.87 40.73 -24.66
N ARG A 1019 38.82 39.90 -24.67
CA ARG A 1019 37.66 40.03 -25.58
C ARG A 1019 36.52 40.85 -25.00
N CYS A 1020 36.46 41.00 -23.67
CA CYS A 1020 35.38 41.72 -23.02
C CYS A 1020 35.44 43.22 -23.33
N ARG A 1021 34.35 43.78 -23.90
CA ARG A 1021 34.23 45.21 -24.19
C ARG A 1021 33.62 46.03 -23.06
N ALA A 1022 33.31 45.40 -21.93
CA ALA A 1022 32.56 46.01 -20.81
C ALA A 1022 31.25 46.71 -21.22
N CYS A 1023 30.55 46.22 -22.26
CA CYS A 1023 29.35 46.88 -22.82
C CYS A 1023 28.11 46.86 -21.92
N GLY A 1024 28.08 46.01 -20.88
CA GLY A 1024 26.95 45.90 -19.95
C GLY A 1024 25.82 44.94 -20.37
N THR A 1025 25.77 44.48 -21.63
CA THR A 1025 24.70 43.59 -22.14
C THR A 1025 24.47 42.35 -21.26
N CYS A 1026 25.54 41.74 -20.76
CA CYS A 1026 25.43 40.59 -19.85
C CYS A 1026 24.68 40.91 -18.55
N ARG A 1027 24.80 42.13 -18.02
CA ARG A 1027 24.09 42.58 -16.80
C ARG A 1027 22.61 42.80 -17.08
N GLU A 1028 22.29 43.40 -18.23
CA GLU A 1028 20.92 43.67 -18.65
C GLU A 1028 20.11 42.39 -18.87
N ILE A 1029 20.72 41.38 -19.50
CA ILE A 1029 20.03 40.12 -19.82
C ILE A 1029 19.99 39.14 -18.64
N CYS A 1030 20.87 39.30 -17.65
CA CYS A 1030 20.96 38.33 -16.56
C CYS A 1030 19.84 38.51 -15.54
N HIS A 1031 18.87 37.58 -15.54
CA HIS A 1031 17.79 37.56 -14.56
C HIS A 1031 18.23 37.30 -13.10
N CYS A 1032 19.50 36.94 -12.88
CA CYS A 1032 20.10 36.75 -11.55
C CYS A 1032 21.04 37.90 -11.15
N ASN A 1033 21.27 38.87 -12.04
CA ASN A 1033 22.28 39.91 -11.89
C ASN A 1033 23.67 39.37 -11.47
N ALA A 1034 24.05 38.21 -12.01
CA ALA A 1034 25.34 37.57 -11.72
C ALA A 1034 26.55 38.34 -12.32
N PRO A 1035 26.47 38.95 -13.52
CA PRO A 1035 27.59 39.67 -14.09
C PRO A 1035 27.87 41.00 -13.39
N GLN A 1036 29.14 41.30 -13.18
CA GLN A 1036 29.66 42.52 -12.56
C GLN A 1036 30.85 43.04 -13.33
N TRP A 1037 31.25 44.28 -13.07
CA TRP A 1037 32.45 44.86 -13.64
C TRP A 1037 33.57 44.84 -12.61
N ILE A 1038 34.69 44.22 -12.98
CA ILE A 1038 35.89 44.20 -12.16
C ILE A 1038 37.05 44.90 -12.88
N PRO A 1039 37.89 45.64 -12.16
CA PRO A 1039 39.15 46.14 -12.71
C PRO A 1039 40.10 44.97 -13.03
N GLN A 1040 40.72 45.02 -14.22
CA GLN A 1040 41.75 44.10 -14.71
C GLN A 1040 42.92 44.95 -15.22
N GLY A 1041 43.82 45.34 -14.31
CA GLY A 1041 44.87 46.32 -14.61
C GLY A 1041 44.28 47.69 -14.98
N SER A 1042 44.56 48.18 -16.20
CA SER A 1042 44.03 49.44 -16.73
C SER A 1042 42.68 49.31 -17.45
N ARG A 1043 42.10 48.11 -17.52
CA ARG A 1043 40.83 47.83 -18.21
C ARG A 1043 39.75 47.39 -17.22
N ILE A 1044 38.49 47.46 -17.64
CA ILE A 1044 37.34 46.90 -16.93
C ILE A 1044 36.85 45.69 -17.74
N SER A 1045 36.61 44.56 -17.09
CA SER A 1045 35.99 43.40 -17.72
C SER A 1045 34.75 42.96 -16.95
N ALA A 1046 33.86 42.26 -17.63
CA ALA A 1046 32.80 41.54 -16.94
C ALA A 1046 33.40 40.39 -16.11
N TRP A 1047 32.78 40.08 -14.99
CA TRP A 1047 33.04 38.91 -14.16
C TRP A 1047 31.69 38.36 -13.72
N ILE A 1048 31.49 37.06 -13.88
CA ILE A 1048 30.21 36.44 -13.55
C ILE A 1048 30.37 35.79 -12.19
N ASP A 1049 29.65 36.31 -11.19
CA ASP A 1049 29.73 35.79 -9.83
C ASP A 1049 29.22 34.34 -9.79
N PRO A 1050 30.09 33.34 -9.54
CA PRO A 1050 29.69 31.95 -9.55
C PRO A 1050 28.74 31.62 -8.39
N LEU A 1051 28.73 32.38 -7.28
CA LEU A 1051 27.76 32.14 -6.21
C LEU A 1051 26.33 32.53 -6.60
N VAL A 1052 26.19 33.37 -7.62
CA VAL A 1052 24.92 33.94 -8.07
C VAL A 1052 24.44 33.26 -9.34
N CYS A 1053 25.38 32.96 -10.23
CA CYS A 1053 25.10 32.39 -11.53
C CYS A 1053 24.32 31.08 -11.40
N GLN A 1054 23.20 30.99 -12.13
CA GLN A 1054 22.38 29.77 -12.22
C GLN A 1054 22.77 28.91 -13.44
N GLY A 1055 23.85 29.28 -14.15
CA GLY A 1055 24.34 28.56 -15.32
C GLY A 1055 23.39 28.58 -16.53
N CYS A 1056 22.51 29.59 -16.65
CA CYS A 1056 21.51 29.63 -17.73
C CYS A 1056 22.06 30.01 -19.11
N GLY A 1057 23.31 30.48 -19.19
CA GLY A 1057 23.96 30.85 -20.46
C GLY A 1057 23.43 32.11 -21.14
N ALA A 1058 22.43 32.81 -20.57
CA ALA A 1058 21.85 34.01 -21.20
C ALA A 1058 22.90 35.10 -21.48
N CYS A 1059 23.84 35.29 -20.56
CA CYS A 1059 24.92 36.28 -20.74
C CYS A 1059 25.94 35.90 -21.83
N GLU A 1060 26.16 34.59 -22.08
CA GLU A 1060 26.99 34.09 -23.18
C GLU A 1060 26.31 34.32 -24.52
N ALA A 1061 25.05 33.88 -24.65
CA ALA A 1061 24.29 33.98 -25.89
C ALA A 1061 24.13 35.42 -26.40
N TRP A 1062 24.12 36.40 -25.48
CA TRP A 1062 23.99 37.82 -25.81
C TRP A 1062 25.31 38.58 -25.76
N CYS A 1063 26.45 37.91 -25.53
CA CYS A 1063 27.74 38.57 -25.48
C CYS A 1063 28.19 38.99 -26.90
N PRO A 1064 28.21 40.28 -27.26
CA PRO A 1064 28.49 40.70 -28.63
C PRO A 1064 29.95 40.45 -29.05
N SER A 1065 30.86 40.26 -28.10
CA SER A 1065 32.26 39.93 -28.38
C SER A 1065 32.60 38.45 -28.18
N GLY A 1066 31.62 37.62 -27.78
CA GLY A 1066 31.83 36.22 -27.41
C GLY A 1066 32.84 36.04 -26.27
N ALA A 1067 32.94 37.03 -25.38
CA ALA A 1067 33.91 37.03 -24.29
C ALA A 1067 33.46 36.19 -23.08
N ILE A 1068 32.21 35.75 -23.04
CA ILE A 1068 31.63 35.02 -21.92
C ILE A 1068 31.45 33.57 -22.34
N HIS A 1069 31.87 32.64 -21.49
CA HIS A 1069 31.63 31.22 -21.64
C HIS A 1069 30.89 30.68 -20.43
N SER A 1070 29.80 29.93 -20.62
CA SER A 1070 29.01 29.37 -19.51
C SER A 1070 29.73 28.27 -18.75
N GLY A 1071 30.87 27.77 -19.26
CA GLY A 1071 31.67 26.70 -18.67
C GLY A 1071 31.21 25.28 -19.08
N ASP A 1072 30.01 25.13 -19.65
CA ASP A 1072 29.41 23.83 -20.01
C ASP A 1072 29.24 23.56 -21.50
N LEU A 1073 29.24 24.63 -22.30
CA LEU A 1073 29.08 24.56 -23.73
C LEU A 1073 29.93 25.66 -24.35
N ASN A 1074 31.08 25.30 -24.92
CA ASN A 1074 31.87 26.22 -25.73
C ASN A 1074 31.43 26.17 -27.20
N ASP A 1075 31.92 27.11 -28.01
CA ASP A 1075 31.58 27.20 -29.44
C ASP A 1075 31.86 25.87 -30.17
N ILE A 1076 32.96 25.17 -29.84
CA ILE A 1076 33.33 23.87 -30.43
C ILE A 1076 32.27 22.79 -30.11
N GLN A 1077 31.76 22.76 -28.88
CA GLN A 1077 30.70 21.84 -28.48
C GLN A 1077 29.37 22.19 -29.14
N LEU A 1078 29.05 23.48 -29.26
CA LEU A 1078 27.83 23.96 -29.92
C LEU A 1078 27.85 23.62 -31.42
N GLU A 1079 28.97 23.87 -32.11
CA GLU A 1079 29.18 23.47 -33.51
C GLU A 1079 29.02 21.96 -33.68
N ALA A 1080 29.64 21.15 -32.81
CA ALA A 1080 29.50 19.70 -32.85
C ALA A 1080 28.04 19.24 -32.64
N VAL A 1081 27.29 19.90 -31.76
CA VAL A 1081 25.86 19.67 -31.56
C VAL A 1081 25.06 20.01 -32.82
N LEU A 1082 25.32 21.18 -33.43
CA LEU A 1082 24.64 21.63 -34.64
C LEU A 1082 24.92 20.71 -35.82
N GLU A 1083 26.19 20.32 -36.04
CA GLU A 1083 26.56 19.35 -37.07
C GLU A 1083 25.86 18.00 -36.88
N ALA A 1084 25.72 17.53 -35.64
CA ALA A 1084 25.02 16.28 -35.35
C ALA A 1084 23.51 16.37 -35.58
N LEU A 1085 22.89 17.53 -35.35
CA LEU A 1085 21.45 17.76 -35.54
C LEU A 1085 21.07 18.04 -37.01
N LEU A 1086 21.98 18.59 -37.80
CA LEU A 1086 21.74 18.97 -39.20
C LEU A 1086 22.07 17.87 -40.22
N ARG A 1087 22.65 16.74 -39.76
CA ARG A 1087 22.82 15.51 -40.53
C ARG A 1087 21.56 14.66 -40.48
#